data_AF-A0A9P1A7A5-F1
#
_entry.id   AF-A0A9P1A7A5-F1
#
_cell.length_a   1.000
_cell.length_b   1.000
_cell.length_c   1.000
_cell.angle_alpha   90.00
_cell.angle_beta   90.00
_cell.angle_gamma   90.00
#
_symmetry.space_group_name_H-M   'P 1'
#
loop_
_entity.id
_entity.type
_entity.pdbx_description
1 polymer ?
#
loop_
_entity_poly.entity_id
_entity_poly.type
_entity_poly.pdbx_seq_one_letter_code
_entity_poly.pdbx_strand_id
1 'polypeptide(L)'
;MPFELENFSTDVTHQITRHMSPLNILEMSFCNSDWRELMKTFKFRIKSLYVNVKGLNQEPSCGLAAITLGVQLWKRGYMHFFFYRKTQEEIENQIVLGERTVHRSFGGNQFKCKIDSTSYKVYTTEPVGAFKNVLADMFEMFPGSIDHLSLGHVEESADHVIFHVLNNPLVGRCNSLSIPSGCGISSRLLRYVLAMDGLRQLYLNASTPVNFKLHRNINICHVTLPYGAWITRSSLMLLNVESIYMGDARVNLTDLNELIHAWLKSDRKKLLRVSFSYSRGCPWELEKRSKRDLYDGLDVKTWDEVKSTRPRYFEYEELNKKIDCSMGMDITRSDGALATINSTRDNVDFVDHDPIENGAEDEQLTQFRVVSEIHAELIEFVKTKLSESIELQTFEVDREIEFMEKKITRLNRSETPTFNNHNEQEEREDWELTTEERAAQLQQTERRLNGLRRRRDNLFCRVQKALDSLNCDGLEQVRIVNGRCNVDLSKFHVKNEAWICALNTSLGLKKIKLICDKISVLEVGREATFWFDEVKGLLEKLEENEKQIALGLIVEMAFWKSETTIEVDNLYVDLMYSLFDNAFYKETIGKGFQQVPFSQSGIEHELVSLKVISVFLKTIKQEDRESLEQFTGYLSSSLLRTLNNVHLETHHMNSVITVIEGIEQQLISTSDQFDRVLTTFGQKIGCFEGSLRHQMTGILRRFRPSVSPVPDQTAHVPVLMAAISETLSVRHFTVTEHSSVASGLNDTMETQRRLEERRRVEEENRNKETEELRKEVERLRLAAEEEKKRKNELARLEEVRRQEEENKKELERKKEEENRKQKELEEAIRRQVEEEYRKQVKEREQQETERKNKEAEDVKKRADEEKQRKKAEVEEYKRANPCTFLRNVRLFLHTCPQKVYNESVLNGKIIGLYFSGYWCPPSRAFTPVLKNFYSQVDVHGFEIVYFSQDNTLAEMQLYLQEHHGNWFNAEFGSNLGDLLYNQLGCTGIPTLIIIKPNGTVISSKGREEVTNCTNPIALLDIWKSGRGWL
;
A
#
# COMPACT_ATOMS: atom_id res chain seq x y z
N MET A 1 -3.06 -38.13 -10.18
CA MET A 1 -2.33 -37.38 -11.22
C MET A 1 -1.41 -36.41 -10.52
N PRO A 2 -0.14 -36.26 -10.93
CA PRO A 2 0.66 -35.13 -10.48
C PRO A 2 0.03 -33.87 -11.10
N PHE A 3 -0.41 -32.93 -10.27
CA PHE A 3 -0.80 -31.62 -10.78
C PHE A 3 0.48 -30.88 -11.16
N GLU A 4 0.56 -30.36 -12.39
CA GLU A 4 1.63 -29.47 -12.81
C GLU A 4 1.43 -28.11 -12.13
N LEU A 5 1.94 -28.03 -10.89
CA LEU A 5 1.76 -26.96 -9.91
C LEU A 5 2.52 -25.66 -10.24
N GLU A 6 3.09 -25.53 -11.44
CA GLU A 6 3.96 -24.40 -11.80
C GLU A 6 3.22 -23.05 -11.98
N ASN A 7 1.89 -23.08 -12.03
CA ASN A 7 1.03 -21.93 -12.37
C ASN A 7 0.24 -21.33 -11.19
N PHE A 8 0.57 -21.63 -9.94
CA PHE A 8 -0.10 -20.98 -8.80
C PHE A 8 0.30 -19.51 -8.67
N SER A 9 -0.69 -18.61 -8.67
CA SER A 9 -0.44 -17.17 -8.58
C SER A 9 0.24 -16.79 -7.26
N THR A 10 0.94 -15.65 -7.28
CA THR A 10 1.54 -15.03 -6.09
C THR A 10 0.55 -14.86 -4.93
N ASP A 11 -0.74 -14.74 -5.22
CA ASP A 11 -1.80 -14.64 -4.21
C ASP A 11 -1.93 -15.91 -3.36
N VAL A 12 -1.77 -17.12 -3.92
CA VAL A 12 -1.95 -18.35 -3.14
C VAL A 12 -0.80 -18.52 -2.14
N THR A 13 0.44 -18.30 -2.59
CA THR A 13 1.62 -18.27 -1.71
C THR A 13 1.51 -17.14 -0.66
N HIS A 14 0.93 -15.99 -1.03
CA HIS A 14 0.67 -14.88 -0.11
C HIS A 14 -0.43 -15.20 0.91
N GLN A 15 -1.52 -15.88 0.52
CA GLN A 15 -2.60 -16.29 1.43
C GLN A 15 -2.13 -17.37 2.41
N ILE A 16 -1.36 -18.37 1.95
CA ILE A 16 -0.78 -19.40 2.84
C ILE A 16 0.14 -18.74 3.88
N THR A 17 1.04 -17.85 3.47
CA THR A 17 1.92 -17.11 4.42
C THR A 17 1.18 -16.07 5.26
N ARG A 18 0.03 -15.56 4.80
CA ARG A 18 -0.86 -14.69 5.59
C ARG A 18 -1.55 -15.46 6.70
N HIS A 19 -1.93 -16.73 6.51
CA HIS A 19 -2.73 -17.49 7.46
C HIS A 19 -1.94 -18.51 8.31
N MET A 20 -0.91 -19.17 7.76
CA MET A 20 -0.07 -20.14 8.48
C MET A 20 1.25 -19.53 8.97
N SER A 21 1.79 -20.03 10.09
CA SER A 21 3.14 -19.64 10.55
C SER A 21 4.21 -20.37 9.73
N PRO A 22 5.43 -19.81 9.58
CA PRO A 22 6.54 -20.52 8.96
C PRO A 22 6.85 -21.87 9.64
N LEU A 23 6.65 -21.92 10.96
CA LEU A 23 6.76 -23.14 11.76
C LEU A 23 5.73 -24.20 11.35
N ASN A 24 4.45 -23.82 11.19
CA ASN A 24 3.39 -24.74 10.80
C ASN A 24 3.60 -25.27 9.36
N ILE A 25 4.05 -24.41 8.44
CA ILE A 25 4.39 -24.79 7.06
C ILE A 25 5.49 -25.86 7.06
N LEU A 26 6.54 -25.67 7.86
CA LEU A 26 7.61 -26.65 7.99
C LEU A 26 7.16 -27.94 8.70
N GLU A 27 6.38 -27.84 9.78
CA GLU A 27 5.86 -29.02 10.48
C GLU A 27 4.93 -29.87 9.61
N MET A 28 4.11 -29.25 8.74
CA MET A 28 3.31 -29.98 7.73
C MET A 28 4.20 -30.78 6.76
N SER A 29 5.37 -30.27 6.39
CA SER A 29 6.30 -31.00 5.51
C SER A 29 6.89 -32.26 6.16
N PHE A 30 6.86 -32.36 7.49
CA PHE A 30 7.26 -33.55 8.24
C PHE A 30 6.11 -34.56 8.45
N CYS A 31 4.87 -34.22 8.10
CA CYS A 31 3.73 -35.14 8.23
C CYS A 31 3.65 -36.18 7.10
N ASN A 32 3.99 -35.80 5.86
CA ASN A 32 3.97 -36.69 4.69
C ASN A 32 4.91 -36.14 3.59
N SER A 33 5.54 -37.02 2.81
CA SER A 33 6.31 -36.66 1.61
C SER A 33 5.49 -35.85 0.61
N ASP A 34 4.20 -36.16 0.44
CA ASP A 34 3.34 -35.43 -0.51
C ASP A 34 3.18 -33.95 -0.09
N TRP A 35 3.08 -33.68 1.21
CA TRP A 35 3.09 -32.32 1.75
C TRP A 35 4.46 -31.65 1.60
N ARG A 36 5.57 -32.40 1.75
CA ARG A 36 6.92 -31.88 1.51
C ARG A 36 7.09 -31.41 0.06
N GLU A 37 6.71 -32.24 -0.91
CA GLU A 37 6.80 -31.88 -2.34
C GLU A 37 5.84 -30.74 -2.70
N LEU A 38 4.60 -30.74 -2.21
CA LEU A 38 3.65 -29.65 -2.41
C LEU A 38 4.16 -28.31 -1.84
N MET A 39 4.85 -28.31 -0.70
CA MET A 39 5.38 -27.06 -0.13
C MET A 39 6.53 -26.48 -0.96
N LYS A 40 7.31 -27.32 -1.66
CA LYS A 40 8.40 -26.87 -2.55
C LYS A 40 7.87 -26.13 -3.78
N THR A 41 6.74 -26.55 -4.35
CA THR A 41 6.21 -25.96 -5.60
C THR A 41 5.77 -24.50 -5.43
N PHE A 42 5.35 -24.10 -4.22
CA PHE A 42 4.99 -22.70 -3.91
C PHE A 42 6.17 -21.70 -3.94
N LYS A 43 7.43 -22.18 -4.03
CA LYS A 43 8.66 -21.37 -4.16
C LYS A 43 8.70 -20.17 -3.19
N PHE A 44 8.37 -20.41 -1.91
CA PHE A 44 8.22 -19.36 -0.90
C PHE A 44 9.44 -18.43 -0.83
N ARG A 45 9.21 -17.12 -0.98
CA ARG A 45 10.22 -16.06 -0.87
C ARG A 45 10.66 -15.86 0.58
N ILE A 46 11.97 -15.93 0.82
CA ILE A 46 12.56 -15.66 2.12
C ILE A 46 12.79 -14.14 2.23
N LYS A 47 11.99 -13.47 3.06
CA LYS A 47 12.12 -12.02 3.31
C LYS A 47 13.41 -11.70 4.05
N SER A 48 13.80 -12.54 5.01
CA SER A 48 15.08 -12.40 5.68
C SER A 48 15.63 -13.75 6.15
N LEU A 49 16.92 -13.96 5.88
CA LEU A 49 17.72 -15.04 6.41
C LEU A 49 18.70 -14.46 7.43
N TYR A 50 18.54 -14.81 8.69
CA TYR A 50 19.44 -14.43 9.78
C TYR A 50 20.38 -15.59 10.12
N VAL A 51 21.69 -15.35 10.10
CA VAL A 51 22.69 -16.34 10.55
C VAL A 51 23.59 -15.67 11.57
N ASN A 52 23.70 -16.28 12.75
CA ASN A 52 24.60 -15.84 13.81
C ASN A 52 25.53 -16.97 14.20
N VAL A 53 26.84 -16.73 14.26
CA VAL A 53 27.85 -17.73 14.63
C VAL A 53 28.86 -17.08 15.56
N LYS A 54 28.99 -17.62 16.78
CA LYS A 54 29.87 -17.09 17.82
C LYS A 54 30.59 -18.21 18.58
N GLY A 55 31.84 -17.97 18.96
CA GLY A 55 32.58 -18.75 19.94
C GLY A 55 32.98 -20.16 19.49
N LEU A 56 33.13 -20.41 18.19
CA LEU A 56 33.48 -21.75 17.68
C LEU A 56 34.82 -22.28 18.21
N ASN A 57 35.74 -21.38 18.61
CA ASN A 57 37.06 -21.70 19.14
C ASN A 57 37.12 -21.82 20.68
N GLN A 58 36.01 -21.66 21.41
CA GLN A 58 36.00 -21.80 22.87
C GLN A 58 35.80 -23.27 23.27
N GLU A 59 36.49 -23.71 24.34
CA GLU A 59 36.37 -25.08 24.84
C GLU A 59 34.93 -25.40 25.28
N PRO A 60 34.46 -26.64 25.08
CA PRO A 60 33.03 -26.98 25.13
C PRO A 60 32.50 -27.12 26.56
N SER A 61 32.17 -26.01 27.22
CA SER A 61 31.20 -26.05 28.33
C SER A 61 29.83 -26.44 27.78
N CYS A 62 29.21 -27.50 28.30
CA CYS A 62 27.90 -27.99 27.83
C CYS A 62 26.84 -26.87 27.84
N GLY A 63 26.32 -26.50 26.67
CA GLY A 63 25.45 -25.33 26.51
C GLY A 63 24.96 -25.12 25.08
N LEU A 64 24.26 -24.01 24.87
CA LEU A 64 23.88 -23.53 23.53
C LEU A 64 25.16 -23.36 22.70
N ALA A 65 25.31 -24.11 21.61
CA ALA A 65 26.30 -23.74 20.62
C ALA A 65 25.79 -22.43 19.99
N ALA A 66 26.58 -21.37 20.01
CA ALA A 66 26.12 -20.05 19.61
C ALA A 66 26.06 -19.90 18.07
N ILE A 67 25.52 -20.91 17.40
CA ILE A 67 24.98 -20.88 16.05
C ILE A 67 23.48 -20.67 16.18
N THR A 68 22.93 -19.71 15.43
CA THR A 68 21.48 -19.49 15.31
C THR A 68 21.13 -19.20 13.86
N LEU A 69 20.16 -19.94 13.33
CA LEU A 69 19.54 -19.69 12.04
C LEU A 69 18.16 -19.07 12.29
N GLY A 70 17.80 -18.02 11.57
CA GLY A 70 16.46 -17.44 11.56
C GLY A 70 15.96 -17.38 10.12
N VAL A 71 14.79 -17.97 9.84
CA VAL A 71 14.15 -17.91 8.52
C VAL A 71 12.86 -17.11 8.64
N GLN A 72 12.73 -16.01 7.91
CA GLN A 72 11.52 -15.19 7.86
C GLN A 72 10.83 -15.32 6.51
N LEU A 73 9.65 -15.93 6.48
CA LEU A 73 8.77 -15.97 5.31
C LEU A 73 7.79 -14.79 5.39
N TRP A 74 7.88 -13.89 4.40
CA TRP A 74 7.02 -12.70 4.22
C TRP A 74 6.73 -11.87 5.51
N LYS A 75 5.53 -11.30 5.66
CA LYS A 75 5.12 -10.37 6.74
C LYS A 75 5.01 -10.98 8.15
N ARG A 76 5.46 -12.22 8.39
CA ARG A 76 5.43 -12.88 9.72
C ARG A 76 6.78 -12.79 10.45
N GLY A 77 6.82 -13.23 11.71
CA GLY A 77 8.06 -13.30 12.50
C GLY A 77 9.02 -14.40 12.04
N TYR A 78 10.25 -14.38 12.55
CA TYR A 78 11.25 -15.41 12.27
C TYR A 78 10.88 -16.76 12.89
N MET A 79 11.17 -17.84 12.16
CA MET A 79 11.36 -19.18 12.70
C MET A 79 12.84 -19.37 13.03
N HIS A 80 13.16 -19.61 14.31
CA HIS A 80 14.55 -19.74 14.76
C HIS A 80 14.96 -21.19 15.00
N PHE A 81 16.18 -21.56 14.60
CA PHE A 81 16.84 -22.81 14.97
C PHE A 81 18.03 -22.49 15.86
N PHE A 82 18.00 -23.05 17.07
CA PHE A 82 19.06 -22.98 18.07
C PHE A 82 19.73 -24.34 18.17
N PHE A 83 21.05 -24.40 18.00
CA PHE A 83 21.81 -25.64 18.01
C PHE A 83 22.46 -25.83 19.39
N TYR A 84 22.19 -26.94 20.07
CA TYR A 84 22.71 -27.22 21.41
C TYR A 84 23.70 -28.37 21.33
N ARG A 85 24.96 -28.12 21.75
CA ARG A 85 25.96 -29.18 21.86
C ARG A 85 25.66 -30.03 23.09
N LYS A 86 25.49 -31.34 22.88
CA LYS A 86 25.23 -32.34 23.93
C LYS A 86 26.00 -33.62 23.63
N THR A 87 26.37 -34.39 24.65
CA THR A 87 26.94 -35.73 24.46
C THR A 87 25.87 -36.69 23.96
N GLN A 88 26.28 -37.81 23.36
CA GLN A 88 25.35 -38.85 22.91
C GLN A 88 24.48 -39.36 24.08
N GLU A 89 25.09 -39.57 25.24
CA GLU A 89 24.42 -40.01 26.48
C GLU A 89 23.41 -38.97 26.98
N GLU A 90 23.72 -37.67 26.94
CA GLU A 90 22.75 -36.62 27.29
C GLU A 90 21.56 -36.60 26.32
N ILE A 91 21.82 -36.78 25.01
CA ILE A 91 20.76 -36.82 23.98
C ILE A 91 19.87 -38.03 24.18
N GLU A 92 20.43 -39.20 24.49
CA GLU A 92 19.67 -40.43 24.69
C GLU A 92 18.90 -40.43 26.01
N ASN A 93 19.57 -40.14 27.13
CA ASN A 93 19.08 -40.39 28.49
C ASN A 93 18.46 -39.17 29.19
N GLN A 94 18.89 -37.94 28.89
CA GLN A 94 18.33 -36.73 29.55
C GLN A 94 17.20 -36.07 28.76
N ILE A 95 17.15 -36.27 27.43
CA ILE A 95 16.14 -35.65 26.55
C ILE A 95 15.04 -36.67 26.25
N VAL A 96 14.05 -36.70 27.15
CA VAL A 96 12.84 -37.52 27.05
C VAL A 96 11.89 -36.97 25.97
N LEU A 97 11.31 -37.86 25.16
CA LEU A 97 10.28 -37.51 24.18
C LEU A 97 8.94 -37.24 24.88
N GLY A 98 8.23 -36.22 24.41
CA GLY A 98 6.96 -35.75 24.99
C GLY A 98 6.34 -34.70 24.07
N GLU A 99 5.23 -34.07 24.48
CA GLU A 99 4.42 -33.20 23.60
C GLU A 99 5.18 -32.10 22.85
N ARG A 100 6.31 -31.62 23.39
CA ARG A 100 7.17 -30.60 22.75
C ARG A 100 8.53 -31.11 22.28
N THR A 101 8.85 -32.39 22.44
CA THR A 101 10.15 -32.97 22.08
C THR A 101 9.95 -34.12 21.10
N VAL A 102 10.39 -33.92 19.87
CA VAL A 102 10.11 -34.80 18.72
C VAL A 102 11.39 -35.12 17.95
N HIS A 103 11.36 -36.18 17.16
CA HIS A 103 12.39 -36.43 16.14
C HIS A 103 12.03 -35.70 14.84
N ARG A 104 13.01 -35.04 14.23
CA ARG A 104 12.89 -34.39 12.91
C ARG A 104 14.11 -34.75 12.06
N SER A 105 13.89 -35.02 10.78
CA SER A 105 14.96 -35.32 9.83
C SER A 105 15.26 -34.09 9.00
N PHE A 106 16.52 -33.64 8.99
CA PHE A 106 16.98 -32.51 8.19
C PHE A 106 18.17 -32.98 7.36
N GLY A 107 18.14 -32.78 6.04
CA GLY A 107 19.22 -33.25 5.15
C GLY A 107 19.52 -34.75 5.30
N GLY A 108 18.48 -35.57 5.49
CA GLY A 108 18.58 -37.02 5.71
C GLY A 108 19.02 -37.47 7.12
N ASN A 109 19.43 -36.55 8.00
CA ASN A 109 19.90 -36.87 9.34
C ASN A 109 18.83 -36.58 10.41
N GLN A 110 18.58 -37.54 11.30
CA GLN A 110 17.55 -37.45 12.32
C GLN A 110 18.08 -36.83 13.62
N PHE A 111 17.41 -35.78 14.11
CA PHE A 111 17.77 -35.06 15.33
C PHE A 111 16.63 -35.10 16.35
N LYS A 112 16.96 -35.16 17.64
CA LYS A 112 16.01 -34.81 18.71
C LYS A 112 15.88 -33.29 18.75
N CYS A 113 14.65 -32.81 18.63
CA CYS A 113 14.32 -31.39 18.58
C CYS A 113 13.25 -31.05 19.61
N LYS A 114 13.45 -29.98 20.39
CA LYS A 114 12.37 -29.37 21.16
C LYS A 114 11.75 -28.22 20.37
N ILE A 115 10.44 -28.23 20.21
CA ILE A 115 9.68 -27.23 19.46
C ILE A 115 8.96 -26.31 20.45
N ASP A 116 9.23 -25.01 20.34
CA ASP A 116 8.48 -23.93 20.96
C ASP A 116 7.76 -23.11 19.86
N SER A 117 6.88 -22.18 20.23
CA SER A 117 5.94 -21.50 19.32
C SER A 117 6.53 -20.81 18.08
N THR A 118 7.83 -20.47 18.10
CA THR A 118 8.55 -19.85 16.97
C THR A 118 9.97 -20.41 16.79
N SER A 119 10.30 -21.55 17.40
CA SER A 119 11.68 -22.05 17.35
C SER A 119 11.87 -23.54 17.55
N TYR A 120 12.83 -24.11 16.82
CA TYR A 120 13.44 -25.41 17.09
C TYR A 120 14.70 -25.27 17.95
N LYS A 121 14.82 -26.15 18.94
CA LYS A 121 16.05 -26.40 19.69
C LYS A 121 16.57 -27.76 19.28
N VAL A 122 17.58 -27.77 18.41
CA VAL A 122 18.18 -28.96 17.81
C VAL A 122 19.31 -29.44 18.71
N TYR A 123 19.19 -30.65 19.27
CA TYR A 123 20.21 -31.24 20.13
C TYR A 123 21.13 -32.16 19.32
N THR A 124 22.44 -31.97 19.44
CA THR A 124 23.43 -32.66 18.59
C THR A 124 24.82 -32.71 19.24
N THR A 125 25.62 -33.71 18.86
CA THR A 125 27.06 -33.76 19.16
C THR A 125 27.86 -32.80 18.28
N GLU A 126 27.41 -32.53 17.04
CA GLU A 126 28.10 -31.71 16.05
C GLU A 126 27.23 -30.53 15.54
N PRO A 127 27.23 -29.38 16.25
CA PRO A 127 26.42 -28.22 15.88
C PRO A 127 26.62 -27.67 14.47
N VAL A 128 27.85 -27.73 13.93
CA VAL A 128 28.15 -27.22 12.58
C VAL A 128 27.57 -28.14 11.51
N GLY A 129 27.73 -29.47 11.64
CA GLY A 129 27.07 -30.45 10.77
C GLY A 129 25.54 -30.34 10.82
N ALA A 130 24.96 -30.26 12.01
CA ALA A 130 23.51 -30.06 12.17
C ALA A 130 23.01 -28.75 11.54
N PHE A 131 23.76 -27.65 11.70
CA PHE A 131 23.45 -26.38 11.04
C PHE A 131 23.44 -26.49 9.52
N LYS A 132 24.45 -27.13 8.92
CA LYS A 132 24.51 -27.36 7.47
C LYS A 132 23.33 -28.18 6.96
N ASN A 133 22.98 -29.24 7.70
CA ASN A 133 21.85 -30.10 7.36
C ASN A 133 20.51 -29.35 7.42
N VAL A 134 20.26 -28.59 8.49
CA VAL A 134 19.05 -27.75 8.61
C VAL A 134 19.03 -26.68 7.52
N LEU A 135 20.15 -25.99 7.26
CA LEU A 135 20.24 -24.94 6.25
C LEU A 135 19.96 -25.49 4.83
N ALA A 136 20.51 -26.66 4.50
CA ALA A 136 20.23 -27.34 3.24
C ALA A 136 18.75 -27.70 3.11
N ASP A 137 18.14 -28.26 4.17
CA ASP A 137 16.71 -28.59 4.21
C ASP A 137 15.85 -27.32 4.05
N MET A 138 16.22 -26.19 4.66
CA MET A 138 15.50 -24.92 4.48
C MET A 138 15.58 -24.39 3.05
N PHE A 139 16.72 -24.53 2.37
CA PHE A 139 16.85 -24.12 0.97
C PHE A 139 16.18 -25.09 -0.01
N GLU A 140 16.09 -26.38 0.33
CA GLU A 140 15.29 -27.37 -0.42
C GLU A 140 13.79 -27.08 -0.28
N MET A 141 13.33 -26.77 0.94
CA MET A 141 11.92 -26.48 1.26
C MET A 141 11.45 -25.11 0.76
N PHE A 142 12.32 -24.12 0.75
CA PHE A 142 12.01 -22.74 0.37
C PHE A 142 12.93 -22.26 -0.77
N PRO A 143 12.78 -22.81 -2.00
CA PRO A 143 13.66 -22.52 -3.15
C PRO A 143 13.39 -21.14 -3.80
N GLY A 144 12.64 -20.25 -3.15
CA GLY A 144 12.36 -18.90 -3.61
C GLY A 144 13.55 -17.94 -3.45
N SER A 145 13.40 -16.71 -3.94
CA SER A 145 14.41 -15.67 -3.77
C SER A 145 14.61 -15.26 -2.30
N ILE A 146 15.83 -14.86 -1.96
CA ILE A 146 16.20 -14.32 -0.64
C ILE A 146 16.35 -12.80 -0.77
N ASP A 147 15.52 -12.04 -0.07
CA ASP A 147 15.59 -10.57 -0.15
C ASP A 147 16.75 -10.01 0.65
N HIS A 148 16.94 -10.51 1.87
CA HIS A 148 17.89 -9.95 2.82
C HIS A 148 18.63 -11.04 3.61
N LEU A 149 19.96 -10.98 3.61
CA LEU A 149 20.84 -11.78 4.46
C LEU A 149 21.39 -10.93 5.60
N SER A 150 21.18 -11.35 6.86
CA SER A 150 21.78 -10.73 8.03
C SER A 150 22.76 -11.68 8.72
N LEU A 151 24.06 -11.36 8.69
CA LEU A 151 25.11 -12.11 9.36
C LEU A 151 25.42 -11.47 10.73
N GLY A 152 24.79 -11.98 11.79
CA GLY A 152 24.77 -11.38 13.14
C GLY A 152 26.15 -11.20 13.77
N HIS A 153 26.81 -12.30 14.15
CA HIS A 153 28.20 -12.30 14.61
C HIS A 153 29.12 -12.91 13.55
N VAL A 154 30.24 -12.23 13.31
CA VAL A 154 31.20 -12.55 12.24
C VAL A 154 32.62 -12.44 12.80
N GLU A 155 33.32 -13.57 12.84
CA GLU A 155 34.69 -13.70 13.31
C GLU A 155 35.46 -14.67 12.40
N GLU A 156 36.78 -14.56 12.34
CA GLU A 156 37.61 -15.38 11.44
C GLU A 156 37.48 -16.89 11.71
N SER A 157 37.15 -17.29 12.94
CA SER A 157 36.84 -18.69 13.28
C SER A 157 35.55 -19.19 12.59
N ALA A 158 34.57 -18.30 12.40
CA ALA A 158 33.28 -18.57 11.80
C ALA A 158 33.28 -18.48 10.26
N ASP A 159 34.34 -17.95 9.64
CA ASP A 159 34.46 -17.81 8.18
C ASP A 159 34.04 -19.09 7.44
N HIS A 160 34.48 -20.27 7.89
CA HIS A 160 34.17 -21.54 7.23
C HIS A 160 32.67 -21.90 7.23
N VAL A 161 31.91 -21.45 8.23
CA VAL A 161 30.44 -21.59 8.29
C VAL A 161 29.79 -20.52 7.41
N ILE A 162 30.26 -19.27 7.49
CA ILE A 162 29.71 -18.15 6.72
C ILE A 162 29.91 -18.36 5.21
N PHE A 163 31.10 -18.82 4.78
CA PHE A 163 31.35 -19.20 3.38
C PHE A 163 30.45 -20.34 2.91
N HIS A 164 30.05 -21.27 3.79
CA HIS A 164 29.09 -22.32 3.42
C HIS A 164 27.69 -21.74 3.16
N VAL A 165 27.27 -20.71 3.90
CA VAL A 165 26.03 -19.97 3.63
C VAL A 165 26.14 -19.17 2.32
N LEU A 166 27.21 -18.37 2.17
CA LEU A 166 27.40 -17.46 1.03
C LEU A 166 27.60 -18.17 -0.32
N ASN A 167 28.25 -19.34 -0.31
CA ASN A 167 28.43 -20.15 -1.52
C ASN A 167 27.13 -20.85 -1.99
N ASN A 168 26.01 -20.72 -1.28
CA ASN A 168 24.74 -21.24 -1.76
C ASN A 168 24.19 -20.37 -2.91
N PRO A 169 23.77 -20.94 -4.06
CA PRO A 169 23.28 -20.16 -5.20
C PRO A 169 22.08 -19.23 -4.93
N LEU A 170 21.21 -19.55 -3.95
CA LEU A 170 20.11 -18.67 -3.55
C LEU A 170 20.61 -17.45 -2.78
N VAL A 171 21.64 -17.63 -1.94
CA VAL A 171 22.27 -16.55 -1.15
C VAL A 171 23.15 -15.66 -2.03
N GLY A 172 23.85 -16.25 -3.00
CA GLY A 172 24.64 -15.51 -4.00
C GLY A 172 23.79 -14.55 -4.86
N ARG A 173 22.46 -14.69 -4.87
CA ARG A 173 21.51 -13.82 -5.59
C ARG A 173 20.69 -12.92 -4.66
N CYS A 174 21.09 -12.75 -3.39
CA CYS A 174 20.32 -11.92 -2.46
C CYS A 174 20.42 -10.42 -2.78
N ASN A 175 19.31 -9.70 -2.63
CA ASN A 175 19.24 -8.27 -2.97
C ASN A 175 20.00 -7.39 -1.96
N SER A 176 19.99 -7.78 -0.68
CA SER A 176 20.54 -6.99 0.43
C SER A 176 21.30 -7.86 1.43
N LEU A 177 22.47 -7.39 1.89
CA LEU A 177 23.28 -8.06 2.90
C LEU A 177 23.63 -7.08 4.03
N SER A 178 23.37 -7.45 5.28
CA SER A 178 23.83 -6.70 6.46
C SER A 178 24.71 -7.51 7.39
N ILE A 179 25.72 -6.85 7.96
CA ILE A 179 26.53 -7.32 9.08
C ILE A 179 26.42 -6.26 10.19
N PRO A 180 25.54 -6.45 11.20
CA PRO A 180 25.35 -5.50 12.28
C PRO A 180 26.57 -5.42 13.24
N SER A 181 26.51 -4.47 14.18
CA SER A 181 27.60 -4.12 15.08
C SER A 181 28.00 -5.23 16.06
N GLY A 182 29.31 -5.37 16.30
CA GLY A 182 29.86 -6.12 17.45
C GLY A 182 31.02 -7.07 17.14
N CYS A 183 31.58 -7.05 15.92
CA CYS A 183 32.51 -8.09 15.45
C CYS A 183 33.57 -7.52 14.49
N GLY A 184 34.66 -8.27 14.27
CA GLY A 184 35.71 -7.95 13.31
C GLY A 184 35.62 -8.85 12.07
N ILE A 185 35.38 -8.27 10.89
CA ILE A 185 35.30 -9.04 9.65
C ILE A 185 36.71 -9.42 9.14
N SER A 186 36.89 -10.68 8.74
CA SER A 186 38.17 -11.16 8.20
C SER A 186 38.48 -10.48 6.85
N SER A 187 39.78 -10.38 6.51
CA SER A 187 40.18 -9.88 5.18
C SER A 187 39.68 -10.77 4.04
N ARG A 188 39.43 -12.06 4.30
CA ARG A 188 38.97 -13.02 3.30
C ARG A 188 37.47 -12.84 3.03
N LEU A 189 36.68 -12.72 4.09
CA LEU A 189 35.24 -12.54 4.00
C LEU A 189 34.88 -11.15 3.46
N LEU A 190 35.59 -10.09 3.87
CA LEU A 190 35.39 -8.75 3.33
C LEU A 190 35.66 -8.68 1.81
N ARG A 191 36.70 -9.35 1.31
CA ARG A 191 36.95 -9.45 -0.15
C ARG A 191 35.82 -10.16 -0.89
N TYR A 192 35.25 -11.20 -0.31
CA TYR A 192 34.17 -11.96 -0.93
C TYR A 192 32.88 -11.13 -0.99
N VAL A 193 32.45 -10.55 0.13
CA VAL A 193 31.21 -9.75 0.22
C VAL A 193 31.26 -8.54 -0.72
N LEU A 194 32.42 -7.88 -0.85
CA LEU A 194 32.62 -6.76 -1.79
C LEU A 194 32.67 -7.18 -3.27
N ALA A 195 32.76 -8.48 -3.55
CA ALA A 195 32.84 -9.07 -4.89
C ALA A 195 31.64 -9.97 -5.22
N MET A 196 30.54 -9.88 -4.46
CA MET A 196 29.30 -10.60 -4.77
C MET A 196 28.58 -9.91 -5.94
N ASP A 197 28.47 -10.62 -7.07
CA ASP A 197 27.73 -10.16 -8.23
C ASP A 197 26.21 -10.18 -7.95
N GLY A 198 25.49 -9.12 -8.37
CA GLY A 198 24.05 -8.99 -8.19
C GLY A 198 23.59 -8.45 -6.82
N LEU A 199 24.50 -8.27 -5.85
CA LEU A 199 24.18 -7.65 -4.56
C LEU A 199 23.85 -6.15 -4.76
N ARG A 200 22.61 -5.75 -4.49
CA ARG A 200 22.17 -4.36 -4.64
C ARG A 200 22.56 -3.49 -3.45
N GLN A 201 22.42 -4.02 -2.23
CA GLN A 201 22.62 -3.26 -0.99
C GLN A 201 23.55 -3.99 -0.01
N LEU A 202 24.54 -3.27 0.52
CA LEU A 202 25.46 -3.75 1.54
C LEU A 202 25.49 -2.80 2.75
N TYR A 203 25.20 -3.33 3.93
CA TYR A 203 25.35 -2.64 5.22
C TYR A 203 26.42 -3.34 6.07
N LEU A 204 27.61 -2.76 6.18
CA LEU A 204 28.75 -3.36 6.88
C LEU A 204 29.11 -2.54 8.13
N ASN A 205 28.49 -2.87 9.26
CA ASN A 205 28.76 -2.24 10.56
C ASN A 205 29.75 -3.05 11.42
N ALA A 206 30.70 -3.73 10.77
CA ALA A 206 31.74 -4.54 11.42
C ALA A 206 33.10 -3.82 11.40
N SER A 207 33.95 -4.09 12.40
CA SER A 207 35.32 -3.58 12.42
C SER A 207 36.14 -4.22 11.29
N THR A 208 36.84 -3.40 10.52
CA THR A 208 37.55 -3.83 9.31
C THR A 208 39.05 -3.99 9.55
N PRO A 209 39.76 -4.84 8.78
CA PRO A 209 41.21 -5.01 8.95
C PRO A 209 41.99 -3.74 8.60
N VAL A 210 42.87 -3.29 9.50
CA VAL A 210 43.56 -1.98 9.45
C VAL A 210 44.37 -1.74 8.17
N ASN A 211 44.85 -2.80 7.53
CA ASN A 211 45.69 -2.77 6.33
C ASN A 211 45.00 -3.41 5.10
N PHE A 212 43.67 -3.48 5.10
CA PHE A 212 42.93 -4.01 3.96
C PHE A 212 43.14 -3.15 2.71
N LYS A 213 43.52 -3.79 1.60
CA LYS A 213 43.62 -3.15 0.27
C LYS A 213 42.68 -3.85 -0.69
N LEU A 214 41.86 -3.05 -1.37
CA LEU A 214 41.02 -3.49 -2.48
C LEU A 214 41.69 -3.11 -3.81
N HIS A 215 41.75 -4.08 -4.73
CA HIS A 215 42.38 -3.95 -6.05
C HIS A 215 41.37 -4.18 -7.20
N ARG A 216 40.08 -4.06 -6.91
CA ARG A 216 38.96 -4.27 -7.84
C ARG A 216 37.88 -3.23 -7.57
N ASN A 217 37.04 -2.96 -8.56
CA ASN A 217 35.91 -2.06 -8.41
C ASN A 217 34.84 -2.68 -7.52
N ILE A 218 34.17 -1.85 -6.71
CA ILE A 218 32.97 -2.26 -5.97
C ILE A 218 31.77 -1.95 -6.87
N ASN A 219 31.07 -2.99 -7.33
CA ASN A 219 29.91 -2.91 -8.23
C ASN A 219 28.58 -3.13 -7.49
N ILE A 220 28.46 -2.60 -6.28
CA ILE A 220 27.26 -2.71 -5.43
C ILE A 220 26.54 -1.37 -5.45
N CYS A 221 25.24 -1.34 -5.75
CA CYS A 221 24.49 -0.09 -5.91
C CYS A 221 24.53 0.77 -4.64
N HIS A 222 24.26 0.21 -3.47
CA HIS A 222 24.25 0.96 -2.21
C HIS A 222 25.15 0.33 -1.16
N VAL A 223 26.13 1.10 -0.66
CA VAL A 223 27.12 0.62 0.29
C VAL A 223 27.14 1.52 1.52
N THR A 224 26.98 0.95 2.72
CA THR A 224 27.03 1.68 3.99
C THR A 224 28.15 1.10 4.87
N LEU A 225 29.18 1.90 5.10
CA LEU A 225 30.41 1.53 5.83
C LEU A 225 30.65 2.46 7.04
N PRO A 226 30.00 2.28 8.20
CA PRO A 226 30.25 3.13 9.37
C PRO A 226 31.70 3.07 9.91
N TYR A 227 32.45 2.01 9.59
CA TYR A 227 33.87 1.83 9.92
C TYR A 227 34.73 1.70 8.65
N GLY A 228 34.72 2.74 7.83
CA GLY A 228 35.39 2.86 6.54
C GLY A 228 36.90 3.14 6.60
N ALA A 229 37.58 2.92 7.73
CA ALA A 229 38.99 3.31 7.94
C ALA A 229 40.03 2.66 7.00
N TRP A 230 39.62 1.68 6.19
CA TRP A 230 40.41 1.06 5.12
C TRP A 230 40.19 1.73 3.74
N ILE A 231 39.12 2.50 3.57
CA ILE A 231 38.89 3.30 2.36
C ILE A 231 39.95 4.39 2.31
N THR A 232 40.69 4.40 1.20
CA THR A 232 41.69 5.41 0.85
C THR A 232 41.26 6.14 -0.40
N ARG A 233 41.91 7.27 -0.74
CA ARG A 233 41.78 7.97 -2.03
C ARG A 233 41.78 7.00 -3.23
N SER A 234 42.73 6.07 -3.30
CA SER A 234 42.79 5.08 -4.39
C SER A 234 41.56 4.16 -4.44
N SER A 235 40.99 3.80 -3.29
CA SER A 235 39.77 3.00 -3.20
C SER A 235 38.53 3.80 -3.59
N LEU A 236 38.45 5.07 -3.19
CA LEU A 236 37.36 6.00 -3.51
C LEU A 236 37.18 6.14 -5.03
N MET A 237 38.28 6.27 -5.78
CA MET A 237 38.27 6.39 -7.24
C MET A 237 37.82 5.12 -7.98
N LEU A 238 37.93 3.95 -7.33
CA LEU A 238 37.53 2.62 -7.87
C LEU A 238 36.08 2.24 -7.54
N LEU A 239 35.32 3.11 -6.86
CA LEU A 239 33.90 2.87 -6.58
C LEU A 239 33.06 3.01 -7.85
N ASN A 240 32.20 2.01 -8.11
CA ASN A 240 31.18 2.00 -9.16
C ASN A 240 29.80 1.73 -8.51
N VAL A 241 29.40 2.68 -7.67
CA VAL A 241 28.26 2.60 -6.76
C VAL A 241 27.27 3.72 -7.08
N GLU A 242 26.00 3.54 -6.74
CA GLU A 242 24.97 4.58 -6.84
C GLU A 242 24.94 5.45 -5.58
N SER A 243 25.03 4.84 -4.40
CA SER A 243 25.14 5.56 -3.13
C SER A 243 26.18 4.91 -2.23
N ILE A 244 27.06 5.71 -1.63
CA ILE A 244 27.93 5.27 -0.55
C ILE A 244 27.87 6.17 0.68
N TYR A 245 27.83 5.56 1.87
CA TYR A 245 28.04 6.21 3.15
C TYR A 245 29.31 5.66 3.82
N MET A 246 30.18 6.54 4.31
CA MET A 246 31.45 6.18 4.95
C MET A 246 31.65 6.91 6.29
N GLY A 247 31.66 6.17 7.38
CA GLY A 247 32.11 6.66 8.70
C GLY A 247 33.58 6.36 8.92
N ASP A 248 34.30 7.22 9.67
CA ASP A 248 35.70 7.00 10.10
C ASP A 248 36.68 6.65 8.96
N ALA A 249 36.42 7.13 7.75
CA ALA A 249 37.23 6.79 6.57
C ALA A 249 38.54 7.61 6.50
N ARG A 250 39.56 7.10 5.80
CA ARG A 250 40.83 7.81 5.56
C ARG A 250 40.76 8.61 4.25
N VAL A 251 39.76 9.48 4.17
CA VAL A 251 39.56 10.44 3.08
C VAL A 251 39.26 11.82 3.67
N ASN A 252 39.84 12.85 3.07
CA ASN A 252 39.69 14.25 3.49
C ASN A 252 38.91 15.09 2.46
N LEU A 253 38.72 16.38 2.73
CA LEU A 253 37.99 17.30 1.85
C LEU A 253 38.64 17.47 0.46
N THR A 254 39.98 17.36 0.37
CA THR A 254 40.73 17.40 -0.89
C THR A 254 40.47 16.14 -1.72
N ASP A 255 40.42 14.96 -1.07
CA ASP A 255 40.07 13.70 -1.76
C ASP A 255 38.64 13.73 -2.31
N LEU A 256 37.71 14.40 -1.61
CA LEU A 256 36.35 14.64 -2.12
C LEU A 256 36.35 15.65 -3.27
N ASN A 257 37.07 16.77 -3.16
CA ASN A 257 37.17 17.76 -4.24
C ASN A 257 37.73 17.11 -5.52
N GLU A 258 38.77 16.28 -5.40
CA GLU A 258 39.27 15.50 -6.54
C GLU A 258 38.24 14.51 -7.11
N LEU A 259 37.44 13.84 -6.27
CA LEU A 259 36.36 12.97 -6.73
C LEU A 259 35.30 13.77 -7.51
N ILE A 260 34.99 14.99 -7.07
CA ILE A 260 34.07 15.91 -7.75
C ILE A 260 34.66 16.37 -9.09
N HIS A 261 35.94 16.76 -9.13
CA HIS A 261 36.66 17.08 -10.37
C HIS A 261 36.74 15.90 -11.34
N ALA A 262 36.81 14.67 -10.83
CA ALA A 262 36.75 13.47 -11.65
C ALA A 262 35.33 13.19 -12.16
N TRP A 263 34.31 13.37 -11.32
CA TRP A 263 32.90 13.29 -11.73
C TRP A 263 32.56 14.31 -12.82
N LEU A 264 33.01 15.56 -12.69
CA LEU A 264 32.89 16.63 -13.69
C LEU A 264 33.54 16.29 -15.04
N LYS A 265 34.58 15.45 -15.05
CA LYS A 265 35.32 15.02 -16.24
C LYS A 265 34.88 13.64 -16.78
N SER A 266 33.84 13.04 -16.20
CA SER A 266 33.44 11.67 -16.49
C SER A 266 31.95 11.55 -16.80
N ASP A 267 31.60 10.54 -17.58
CA ASP A 267 30.20 10.14 -17.83
C ASP A 267 29.66 9.21 -16.72
N ARG A 268 30.02 9.45 -15.45
CA ARG A 268 29.59 8.63 -14.30
C ARG A 268 28.16 8.99 -13.87
N LYS A 269 27.17 8.88 -14.78
CA LYS A 269 25.73 9.09 -14.50
C LYS A 269 25.16 8.17 -13.41
N LYS A 270 25.88 7.10 -13.06
CA LYS A 270 25.44 6.14 -12.04
C LYS A 270 25.63 6.65 -10.60
N LEU A 271 26.51 7.63 -10.34
CA LEU A 271 26.86 8.03 -8.96
C LEU A 271 25.91 9.10 -8.40
N LEU A 272 24.89 8.67 -7.66
CA LEU A 272 23.85 9.53 -7.11
C LEU A 272 24.20 10.17 -5.74
N ARG A 273 24.97 9.48 -4.88
CA ARG A 273 25.34 10.00 -3.56
C ARG A 273 26.70 9.51 -3.05
N VAL A 274 27.49 10.44 -2.51
CA VAL A 274 28.66 10.16 -1.67
C VAL A 274 28.51 10.91 -0.36
N SER A 275 28.45 10.17 0.74
CA SER A 275 28.29 10.70 2.09
C SER A 275 29.44 10.24 2.99
N PHE A 276 30.02 11.14 3.78
CA PHE A 276 30.93 10.72 4.84
C PHE A 276 30.85 11.58 6.10
N SER A 277 31.17 10.91 7.22
CA SER A 277 31.01 11.41 8.59
C SER A 277 32.22 11.01 9.44
N TYR A 278 32.73 11.89 10.30
CA TYR A 278 33.82 11.56 11.24
C TYR A 278 35.11 10.97 10.62
N SER A 279 35.30 11.07 9.29
CA SER A 279 36.53 10.75 8.57
C SER A 279 37.81 11.37 9.18
N ARG A 280 38.89 10.59 9.12
CA ARG A 280 40.21 10.95 9.67
C ARG A 280 40.90 11.95 8.76
N GLY A 281 41.18 13.15 9.28
CA GLY A 281 41.86 14.22 8.55
C GLY A 281 40.93 15.34 8.03
N CYS A 282 39.62 15.24 8.24
CA CYS A 282 38.72 16.37 8.08
C CYS A 282 38.67 17.23 9.36
N PRO A 283 38.82 18.55 9.27
CA PRO A 283 38.47 19.46 10.36
C PRO A 283 36.94 19.65 10.41
N TRP A 284 36.28 18.99 11.37
CA TRP A 284 34.83 19.08 11.61
C TRP A 284 34.37 20.45 12.11
N GLU A 285 35.31 21.30 12.53
CA GLU A 285 35.11 22.74 12.58
C GLU A 285 35.53 23.34 11.23
N LEU A 286 34.55 23.52 10.34
CA LEU A 286 34.72 24.03 8.98
C LEU A 286 35.04 25.53 8.98
N GLU A 287 36.27 25.88 9.34
CA GLU A 287 36.83 27.21 9.18
C GLU A 287 36.78 27.68 7.71
N LYS A 288 36.94 29.00 7.50
CA LYS A 288 37.08 29.63 6.17
C LYS A 288 38.26 29.09 5.33
N ARG A 289 39.12 28.25 5.89
CA ARG A 289 40.20 27.55 5.19
C ARG A 289 39.69 26.22 4.63
N SER A 290 39.08 25.38 5.47
CA SER A 290 38.52 24.07 5.10
C SER A 290 37.49 24.14 3.97
N LYS A 291 36.68 25.21 3.94
CA LYS A 291 35.74 25.47 2.83
C LYS A 291 36.45 25.82 1.51
N ARG A 292 37.64 26.41 1.53
CA ARG A 292 38.42 26.66 0.30
C ARG A 292 38.92 25.35 -0.30
N ASP A 293 39.48 24.46 0.53
CA ASP A 293 40.04 23.19 0.05
C ASP A 293 38.98 22.27 -0.60
N LEU A 294 37.72 22.32 -0.13
CA LEU A 294 36.58 21.59 -0.70
C LEU A 294 36.05 22.19 -2.02
N TYR A 295 36.04 23.52 -2.16
CA TYR A 295 35.45 24.21 -3.31
C TYR A 295 36.50 24.71 -4.32
N ASP A 296 37.78 24.38 -4.14
CA ASP A 296 38.87 24.86 -5.00
C ASP A 296 38.68 24.41 -6.45
N GLY A 297 38.68 25.38 -7.37
CA GLY A 297 38.45 25.16 -8.80
C GLY A 297 37.00 24.83 -9.22
N LEU A 298 36.00 24.93 -8.34
CA LEU A 298 34.60 24.63 -8.65
C LEU A 298 33.76 25.91 -8.87
N ASP A 299 32.93 25.95 -9.92
CA ASP A 299 31.89 26.99 -10.12
C ASP A 299 30.67 26.66 -9.25
N VAL A 300 30.72 27.10 -7.98
CA VAL A 300 29.69 26.84 -6.96
C VAL A 300 28.64 27.96 -6.89
N LYS A 301 27.36 27.57 -6.87
CA LYS A 301 26.21 28.48 -6.78
C LYS A 301 25.38 28.17 -5.52
N THR A 302 24.77 29.18 -4.92
CA THR A 302 23.84 28.99 -3.81
C THR A 302 22.46 28.62 -4.32
N TRP A 303 21.78 27.70 -3.64
CA TRP A 303 20.36 27.41 -3.91
C TRP A 303 19.48 28.66 -3.72
N ASP A 304 18.54 28.88 -4.64
CA ASP A 304 17.56 29.97 -4.65
C ASP A 304 16.17 29.32 -4.83
N GLU A 305 15.30 29.42 -3.83
CA GLU A 305 13.97 28.78 -3.82
C GLU A 305 13.07 29.24 -4.99
N VAL A 306 13.32 30.44 -5.54
CA VAL A 306 12.54 31.01 -6.64
C VAL A 306 13.09 30.58 -8.00
N LYS A 307 14.42 30.42 -8.12
CA LYS A 307 15.11 30.21 -9.41
C LYS A 307 15.73 28.82 -9.61
N SER A 308 15.86 28.01 -8.56
CA SER A 308 16.49 26.70 -8.68
C SER A 308 15.61 25.72 -9.45
N THR A 309 16.25 24.95 -10.32
CA THR A 309 15.63 23.89 -11.12
C THR A 309 15.54 22.55 -10.38
N ARG A 310 16.10 22.44 -9.17
CA ARG A 310 16.08 21.21 -8.35
C ARG A 310 15.23 21.35 -7.08
N PRO A 311 14.62 20.25 -6.59
CA PRO A 311 13.88 20.26 -5.33
C PRO A 311 14.77 20.62 -4.13
N ARG A 312 14.12 21.11 -3.06
CA ARG A 312 14.78 21.40 -1.78
C ARG A 312 15.37 20.14 -1.14
N TYR A 313 14.64 19.03 -1.17
CA TYR A 313 15.09 17.78 -0.58
C TYR A 313 15.58 16.83 -1.67
N PHE A 314 16.75 16.22 -1.45
CA PHE A 314 17.11 15.00 -2.16
C PHE A 314 16.47 13.82 -1.42
N GLU A 315 15.62 13.08 -2.13
CA GLU A 315 14.96 11.88 -1.63
C GLU A 315 15.41 10.68 -2.47
N TYR A 316 15.82 9.61 -1.80
CA TYR A 316 16.20 8.37 -2.45
C TYR A 316 15.40 7.21 -1.85
N GLU A 317 14.41 6.71 -2.61
CA GLU A 317 13.34 5.84 -2.10
C GLU A 317 13.87 4.60 -1.37
N GLU A 318 14.96 4.02 -1.85
CA GLU A 318 15.52 2.74 -1.39
C GLU A 318 16.36 2.86 -0.10
N LEU A 319 16.68 4.08 0.32
CA LEU A 319 17.36 4.36 1.58
C LEU A 319 16.44 5.00 2.62
N ASN A 320 15.20 5.36 2.25
CA ASN A 320 14.22 6.08 3.07
C ASN A 320 14.84 7.27 3.84
N LYS A 321 15.74 8.01 3.19
CA LYS A 321 16.46 9.16 3.75
C LYS A 321 16.20 10.39 2.89
N LYS A 322 15.77 11.47 3.55
CA LYS A 322 15.68 12.81 2.95
C LYS A 322 16.90 13.63 3.38
N ILE A 323 17.50 14.37 2.45
CA ILE A 323 18.61 15.30 2.71
C ILE A 323 18.12 16.70 2.35
N ASP A 324 18.18 17.65 3.27
CA ASP A 324 17.85 19.04 2.96
C ASP A 324 19.02 19.69 2.20
N CYS A 325 18.78 20.01 0.94
CA CYS A 325 19.74 20.64 0.02
C CYS A 325 19.57 22.17 -0.04
N SER A 326 18.72 22.78 0.79
CA SER A 326 18.51 24.25 0.80
C SER A 326 19.75 25.06 1.17
N MET A 327 20.61 24.53 2.05
CA MET A 327 21.85 25.17 2.50
C MET A 327 23.10 24.66 1.74
N GLY A 328 22.90 23.89 0.67
CA GLY A 328 23.95 23.30 -0.14
C GLY A 328 24.51 24.23 -1.21
N MET A 329 25.70 23.89 -1.72
CA MET A 329 26.31 24.56 -2.86
C MET A 329 26.14 23.70 -4.12
N ASP A 330 25.52 24.27 -5.14
CA ASP A 330 25.23 23.63 -6.43
C ASP A 330 26.43 23.76 -7.37
N ILE A 331 26.73 22.69 -8.12
CA ILE A 331 27.70 22.66 -9.21
C ILE A 331 27.07 22.00 -10.45
N THR A 332 27.44 22.46 -11.64
CA THR A 332 26.88 21.95 -12.91
C THR A 332 27.98 21.36 -13.77
N ARG A 333 27.79 20.14 -14.27
CA ARG A 333 28.67 19.49 -15.25
C ARG A 333 28.33 19.95 -16.66
N SER A 334 29.26 19.77 -17.61
CA SER A 334 29.13 20.23 -19.00
C SER A 334 27.97 19.60 -19.79
N ASP A 335 27.40 18.49 -19.32
CA ASP A 335 26.21 17.83 -19.88
C ASP A 335 24.89 18.32 -19.25
N GLY A 336 24.94 19.29 -18.33
CA GLY A 336 23.78 19.81 -17.60
C GLY A 336 23.43 19.05 -16.32
N ALA A 337 24.17 18.00 -15.95
CA ALA A 337 23.99 17.32 -14.66
C ALA A 337 24.27 18.30 -13.51
N LEU A 338 23.40 18.32 -12.50
CA LEU A 338 23.45 19.28 -11.39
C LEU A 338 23.71 18.53 -10.09
N ALA A 339 24.84 18.77 -9.42
CA ALA A 339 25.12 18.15 -8.13
C ALA A 339 25.13 19.19 -6.99
N THR A 340 24.68 18.78 -5.81
CA THR A 340 24.71 19.59 -4.59
C THR A 340 25.76 19.08 -3.62
N ILE A 341 26.60 19.98 -3.11
CA ILE A 341 27.54 19.72 -2.01
C ILE A 341 26.95 20.31 -0.73
N ASN A 342 26.37 19.43 0.10
CA ASN A 342 25.89 19.73 1.43
C ASN A 342 27.01 19.56 2.46
N SER A 343 27.19 20.54 3.34
CA SER A 343 28.27 20.56 4.32
C SER A 343 27.72 20.98 5.68
N THR A 344 27.68 20.03 6.61
CA THR A 344 27.23 20.21 8.00
C THR A 344 28.43 20.10 8.95
N ARG A 345 28.22 20.24 10.27
CA ARG A 345 29.31 20.13 11.26
C ARG A 345 30.01 18.78 11.20
N ASP A 346 29.24 17.69 11.08
CA ASP A 346 29.74 16.32 11.28
C ASP A 346 29.65 15.44 10.03
N ASN A 347 29.01 15.92 8.95
CA ASN A 347 28.81 15.20 7.69
C ASN A 347 29.02 16.09 6.46
N VAL A 348 29.57 15.52 5.40
CA VAL A 348 29.55 16.07 4.04
C VAL A 348 28.82 15.10 3.11
N ASP A 349 27.86 15.62 2.36
CA ASP A 349 27.07 14.90 1.36
C ASP A 349 27.27 15.54 -0.02
N PHE A 350 27.82 14.79 -0.97
CA PHE A 350 27.75 15.08 -2.39
C PHE A 350 26.58 14.30 -2.99
N VAL A 351 25.72 14.98 -3.74
CA VAL A 351 24.46 14.47 -4.25
C VAL A 351 24.32 14.85 -5.72
N ASP A 352 24.22 13.88 -6.62
CA ASP A 352 23.97 14.13 -8.05
C ASP A 352 22.45 14.16 -8.30
N HIS A 353 21.94 15.32 -8.73
CA HIS A 353 20.61 15.45 -9.30
C HIS A 353 20.76 15.21 -10.80
N ASP A 354 20.69 13.92 -11.16
CA ASP A 354 20.70 13.36 -12.51
C ASP A 354 20.08 14.35 -13.53
N PRO A 355 20.76 14.64 -14.66
CA PRO A 355 20.20 15.54 -15.65
C PRO A 355 18.86 14.98 -16.13
N ILE A 356 17.82 15.81 -16.11
CA ILE A 356 16.56 15.51 -16.79
C ILE A 356 16.93 15.26 -18.26
N GLU A 357 16.61 14.08 -18.77
CA GLU A 357 16.90 13.72 -20.16
C GLU A 357 16.10 14.62 -21.10
N ASN A 358 16.72 15.72 -21.51
CA ASN A 358 16.26 16.57 -22.61
C ASN A 358 16.51 15.84 -23.94
N GLY A 359 15.78 14.75 -24.15
CA GLY A 359 15.72 14.02 -25.42
C GLY A 359 14.79 14.71 -26.40
N ALA A 360 15.38 15.47 -27.32
CA ALA A 360 14.85 15.93 -28.62
C ALA A 360 13.35 16.31 -28.73
N GLU A 361 13.11 17.61 -28.95
CA GLU A 361 11.97 18.16 -29.70
C GLU A 361 10.56 17.63 -29.34
N ASP A 362 10.04 18.01 -28.17
CA ASP A 362 8.58 18.17 -28.02
C ASP A 362 8.26 19.35 -27.07
N GLU A 363 7.50 20.33 -27.57
CA GLU A 363 7.40 21.69 -26.99
C GLU A 363 6.37 21.81 -25.84
N GLN A 364 6.01 20.70 -25.17
CA GLN A 364 4.84 20.64 -24.26
C GLN A 364 5.04 19.96 -22.90
N LEU A 365 6.24 19.52 -22.51
CA LEU A 365 6.47 18.89 -21.20
C LEU A 365 7.17 19.81 -20.18
N THR A 366 6.41 20.75 -19.64
CA THR A 366 6.76 21.41 -18.36
C THR A 366 6.94 20.37 -17.27
N GLN A 367 8.09 20.39 -16.59
CA GLN A 367 8.33 19.61 -15.37
C GLN A 367 7.18 19.81 -14.37
N PHE A 368 6.44 18.75 -14.09
CA PHE A 368 5.32 18.83 -13.15
C PHE A 368 5.83 18.95 -11.72
N ARG A 369 5.95 20.21 -11.25
CA ARG A 369 6.07 20.54 -9.84
C ARG A 369 4.92 19.89 -9.08
N VAL A 370 5.24 18.89 -8.25
CA VAL A 370 4.35 18.48 -7.18
C VAL A 370 4.31 19.62 -6.16
N VAL A 371 3.25 20.43 -6.25
CA VAL A 371 2.99 21.51 -5.29
C VAL A 371 2.75 20.87 -3.93
N SER A 372 3.49 21.28 -2.90
CA SER A 372 3.34 20.74 -1.53
C SER A 372 1.92 20.89 -0.97
N GLU A 373 1.20 21.89 -1.46
CA GLU A 373 -0.21 22.20 -1.18
C GLU A 373 -1.13 21.04 -1.62
N ILE A 374 -0.89 20.44 -2.80
CA ILE A 374 -1.66 19.30 -3.34
C ILE A 374 -1.58 18.09 -2.40
N HIS A 375 -0.42 17.80 -1.82
CA HIS A 375 -0.31 16.71 -0.85
C HIS A 375 -1.02 17.01 0.47
N ALA A 376 -0.90 18.23 1.00
CA ALA A 376 -1.61 18.63 2.21
C ALA A 376 -3.13 18.50 2.01
N GLU A 377 -3.66 18.99 0.88
CA GLU A 377 -5.07 18.93 0.57
C GLU A 377 -5.57 17.50 0.30
N LEU A 378 -4.75 16.61 -0.29
CA LEU A 378 -5.08 15.18 -0.41
C LEU A 378 -5.14 14.48 0.96
N ILE A 379 -4.25 14.82 1.90
CA ILE A 379 -4.27 14.25 3.26
C ILE A 379 -5.52 14.71 4.00
N GLU A 380 -5.86 15.99 3.91
CA GLU A 380 -7.06 16.56 4.52
C GLU A 380 -8.33 15.96 3.88
N PHE A 381 -8.38 15.85 2.56
CA PHE A 381 -9.45 15.17 1.84
C PHE A 381 -9.64 13.71 2.29
N VAL A 382 -8.55 12.92 2.39
CA VAL A 382 -8.62 11.53 2.87
C VAL A 382 -9.08 11.48 4.33
N LYS A 383 -8.59 12.36 5.21
CA LYS A 383 -9.03 12.42 6.62
C LYS A 383 -10.52 12.74 6.73
N THR A 384 -10.99 13.75 6.00
CA THR A 384 -12.39 14.18 6.00
C THR A 384 -13.31 13.09 5.45
N LYS A 385 -13.04 12.59 4.25
CA LYS A 385 -13.91 11.60 3.58
C LYS A 385 -13.89 10.22 4.23
N LEU A 386 -12.77 9.81 4.83
CA LEU A 386 -12.74 8.59 5.63
C LEU A 386 -13.56 8.74 6.92
N SER A 387 -13.56 9.93 7.55
CA SER A 387 -14.39 10.19 8.72
C SER A 387 -15.88 10.19 8.36
N GLU A 388 -16.30 10.94 7.33
CA GLU A 388 -17.68 10.94 6.81
C GLU A 388 -18.18 9.52 6.49
N SER A 389 -17.36 8.73 5.79
CA SER A 389 -17.65 7.33 5.44
C SER A 389 -17.84 6.43 6.67
N ILE A 390 -17.03 6.60 7.73
CA ILE A 390 -17.16 5.80 8.96
C ILE A 390 -18.32 6.29 9.83
N GLU A 391 -18.61 7.59 9.87
CA GLU A 391 -19.81 8.13 10.53
C GLU A 391 -21.08 7.54 9.92
N LEU A 392 -21.16 7.47 8.58
CA LEU A 392 -22.28 6.86 7.87
C LEU A 392 -22.40 5.36 8.21
N GLN A 393 -21.30 4.59 8.15
CA GLN A 393 -21.30 3.18 8.58
C GLN A 393 -21.73 3.02 10.05
N THR A 394 -21.34 3.94 10.93
CA THR A 394 -21.67 3.89 12.37
C THR A 394 -23.17 4.14 12.56
N PHE A 395 -23.75 5.14 11.89
CA PHE A 395 -25.18 5.42 11.89
C PHE A 395 -26.02 4.22 11.40
N GLU A 396 -25.57 3.51 10.36
CA GLU A 396 -26.28 2.31 9.89
C GLU A 396 -26.25 1.18 10.92
N VAL A 397 -25.08 0.92 11.53
CA VAL A 397 -24.95 -0.11 12.56
C VAL A 397 -25.74 0.26 13.82
N ASP A 398 -25.76 1.52 14.23
CA ASP A 398 -26.56 1.98 15.37
C ASP A 398 -28.08 1.88 15.10
N ARG A 399 -28.54 2.15 13.87
CA ARG A 399 -29.94 1.88 13.48
C ARG A 399 -30.29 0.40 13.47
N GLU A 400 -29.37 -0.47 13.04
CA GLU A 400 -29.59 -1.92 13.11
C GLU A 400 -29.60 -2.41 14.57
N ILE A 401 -28.73 -1.86 15.43
CA ILE A 401 -28.75 -2.08 16.89
C ILE A 401 -30.10 -1.68 17.48
N GLU A 402 -30.60 -0.48 17.19
CA GLU A 402 -31.89 0.02 17.70
C GLU A 402 -33.07 -0.87 17.27
N PHE A 403 -33.08 -1.32 16.01
CA PHE A 403 -34.09 -2.26 15.50
C PHE A 403 -34.05 -3.60 16.25
N MET A 404 -32.84 -4.14 16.47
CA MET A 404 -32.64 -5.42 17.16
C MET A 404 -32.97 -5.34 18.65
N GLU A 405 -32.68 -4.22 19.32
CA GLU A 405 -33.07 -3.95 20.71
C GLU A 405 -34.58 -3.80 20.86
N LYS A 406 -35.25 -3.13 19.91
CA LYS A 406 -36.72 -3.11 19.81
C LYS A 406 -37.27 -4.52 19.63
N LYS A 407 -36.71 -5.35 18.73
CA LYS A 407 -37.17 -6.74 18.54
C LYS A 407 -36.99 -7.62 19.79
N ILE A 408 -35.86 -7.52 20.49
CA ILE A 408 -35.67 -8.18 21.80
C ILE A 408 -36.73 -7.72 22.82
N THR A 409 -37.04 -6.44 22.84
CA THR A 409 -38.08 -5.88 23.71
C THR A 409 -39.47 -6.43 23.36
N ARG A 410 -39.79 -6.64 22.07
CA ARG A 410 -41.05 -7.28 21.65
C ARG A 410 -41.12 -8.75 22.11
N LEU A 411 -40.08 -9.53 21.83
CA LEU A 411 -40.02 -10.97 22.15
C LEU A 411 -40.12 -11.25 23.67
N ASN A 412 -39.66 -10.32 24.51
CA ASN A 412 -39.73 -10.41 25.98
C ASN A 412 -41.05 -9.92 26.61
N ARG A 413 -42.02 -9.39 25.84
CA ARG A 413 -43.30 -8.92 26.40
C ARG A 413 -44.27 -10.07 26.69
N SER A 414 -44.91 -10.01 27.86
CA SER A 414 -45.95 -10.94 28.31
C SER A 414 -47.38 -10.43 28.09
N GLU A 415 -47.55 -9.19 27.62
CA GLU A 415 -48.85 -8.52 27.46
C GLU A 415 -49.30 -8.45 25.99
N THR A 416 -50.61 -8.52 25.75
CA THR A 416 -51.19 -8.48 24.39
C THR A 416 -51.09 -7.09 23.77
N PRO A 417 -50.54 -6.93 22.55
CA PRO A 417 -50.47 -5.62 21.88
C PRO A 417 -51.85 -5.05 21.54
N THR A 418 -51.98 -3.73 21.59
CA THR A 418 -53.12 -3.01 20.99
C THR A 418 -52.76 -2.59 19.56
N PHE A 419 -53.26 -3.37 18.61
CA PHE A 419 -53.05 -3.18 17.18
C PHE A 419 -53.86 -1.99 16.64
N ASN A 420 -53.21 -1.06 15.93
CA ASN A 420 -53.78 0.19 15.40
C ASN A 420 -53.10 0.74 14.11
N ASN A 421 -52.12 0.08 13.46
CA ASN A 421 -51.54 0.60 12.21
C ASN A 421 -50.72 -0.41 11.35
N HIS A 422 -50.38 -0.02 10.12
CA HIS A 422 -49.75 -0.91 9.10
C HIS A 422 -48.34 -1.47 9.39
N ASN A 423 -47.67 -1.12 10.50
CA ASN A 423 -46.34 -1.66 10.86
C ASN A 423 -46.39 -3.06 11.52
N GLU A 424 -47.55 -3.71 11.53
CA GLU A 424 -47.85 -4.84 12.42
C GLU A 424 -47.51 -6.24 11.93
N GLN A 425 -47.14 -6.41 10.66
CA GLN A 425 -47.02 -7.77 10.12
C GLN A 425 -45.91 -8.57 10.84
N GLU A 426 -44.73 -7.97 11.03
CA GLU A 426 -43.68 -8.57 11.86
C GLU A 426 -44.07 -8.75 13.34
N GLU A 427 -44.95 -7.90 13.89
CA GLU A 427 -45.35 -7.95 15.30
C GLU A 427 -46.40 -9.04 15.57
N ARG A 428 -47.21 -9.37 14.56
CA ARG A 428 -48.10 -10.53 14.57
C ARG A 428 -47.29 -11.82 14.38
N GLU A 429 -46.38 -11.84 13.41
CA GLU A 429 -45.47 -12.98 13.18
C GLU A 429 -44.61 -13.27 14.42
N ASP A 430 -43.97 -12.27 15.05
CA ASP A 430 -43.21 -12.45 16.32
C ASP A 430 -44.14 -12.89 17.50
N TRP A 431 -45.44 -12.60 17.46
CA TRP A 431 -46.40 -13.00 18.52
C TRP A 431 -46.95 -14.42 18.33
N GLU A 432 -47.16 -14.87 17.10
CA GLU A 432 -47.69 -16.21 16.77
C GLU A 432 -46.69 -17.35 17.04
N LEU A 433 -45.40 -17.03 17.25
CA LEU A 433 -44.35 -17.98 17.65
C LEU A 433 -44.65 -18.67 18.99
N THR A 434 -44.36 -19.98 19.05
CA THR A 434 -44.40 -20.76 20.28
C THR A 434 -43.33 -20.31 21.30
N THR A 435 -43.43 -20.77 22.55
CA THR A 435 -42.46 -20.44 23.60
C THR A 435 -41.04 -20.91 23.29
N GLU A 436 -40.86 -22.03 22.59
CA GLU A 436 -39.55 -22.53 22.18
C GLU A 436 -38.99 -21.73 20.99
N GLU A 437 -39.83 -21.39 20.01
CA GLU A 437 -39.44 -20.56 18.87
C GLU A 437 -39.09 -19.13 19.30
N ARG A 438 -39.86 -18.52 20.20
CA ARG A 438 -39.50 -17.21 20.79
C ARG A 438 -38.14 -17.26 21.50
N ALA A 439 -37.85 -18.33 22.25
CA ALA A 439 -36.55 -18.47 22.92
C ALA A 439 -35.39 -18.62 21.92
N ALA A 440 -35.59 -19.38 20.83
CA ALA A 440 -34.62 -19.50 19.75
C ALA A 440 -34.41 -18.17 18.99
N GLN A 441 -35.51 -17.49 18.63
CA GLN A 441 -35.52 -16.20 17.95
C GLN A 441 -34.88 -15.10 18.82
N LEU A 442 -35.14 -15.09 20.12
CA LEU A 442 -34.48 -14.21 21.09
C LEU A 442 -32.97 -14.48 21.13
N GLN A 443 -32.54 -15.73 21.28
CA GLN A 443 -31.13 -16.08 21.31
C GLN A 443 -30.39 -15.73 20.00
N GLN A 444 -31.03 -15.91 18.85
CA GLN A 444 -30.47 -15.49 17.55
C GLN A 444 -30.36 -13.97 17.45
N THR A 445 -31.39 -13.25 17.91
CA THR A 445 -31.45 -11.78 17.90
C THR A 445 -30.39 -11.18 18.82
N GLU A 446 -30.21 -11.73 20.03
CA GLU A 446 -29.14 -11.35 20.97
C GLU A 446 -27.73 -11.64 20.42
N ARG A 447 -27.52 -12.78 19.75
CA ARG A 447 -26.23 -13.10 19.10
C ARG A 447 -25.91 -12.10 18.00
N ARG A 448 -26.88 -11.73 17.16
CA ARG A 448 -26.71 -10.72 16.10
C ARG A 448 -26.49 -9.32 16.69
N LEU A 449 -27.24 -8.92 17.72
CA LEU A 449 -27.02 -7.65 18.45
C LEU A 449 -25.59 -7.56 19.03
N ASN A 450 -25.10 -8.62 19.66
CA ASN A 450 -23.72 -8.68 20.16
C ASN A 450 -22.67 -8.61 19.03
N GLY A 451 -22.97 -9.17 17.86
CA GLY A 451 -22.16 -9.01 16.65
C GLY A 451 -22.12 -7.56 16.16
N LEU A 452 -23.27 -6.89 16.10
CA LEU A 452 -23.40 -5.49 15.67
C LEU A 452 -22.70 -4.52 16.63
N ARG A 453 -22.88 -4.69 17.95
CA ARG A 453 -22.16 -3.90 18.97
C ARG A 453 -20.63 -4.04 18.81
N ARG A 454 -20.12 -5.27 18.61
CA ARG A 454 -18.69 -5.48 18.28
C ARG A 454 -18.28 -4.84 16.95
N ARG A 455 -19.15 -4.81 15.94
CA ARG A 455 -18.87 -4.13 14.66
C ARG A 455 -18.71 -2.63 14.88
N ARG A 456 -19.64 -1.99 15.59
CA ARG A 456 -19.59 -0.57 15.97
C ARG A 456 -18.32 -0.22 16.75
N ASP A 457 -18.00 -0.98 17.79
CA ASP A 457 -16.82 -0.70 18.63
C ASP A 457 -15.51 -0.84 17.81
N ASN A 458 -15.47 -1.77 16.85
CA ASN A 458 -14.38 -1.89 15.89
C ASN A 458 -14.31 -0.73 14.88
N LEU A 459 -15.43 -0.15 14.45
CA LEU A 459 -15.46 1.04 13.58
C LEU A 459 -14.81 2.24 14.29
N PHE A 460 -15.17 2.50 15.54
CA PHE A 460 -14.55 3.54 16.35
C PHE A 460 -13.03 3.35 16.49
N CYS A 461 -12.59 2.10 16.73
CA CYS A 461 -11.16 1.76 16.76
C CYS A 461 -10.46 1.91 15.40
N ARG A 462 -11.18 1.80 14.27
CA ARG A 462 -10.64 2.04 12.92
C ARG A 462 -10.46 3.53 12.65
N VAL A 463 -11.36 4.41 13.11
CA VAL A 463 -11.18 5.86 13.04
C VAL A 463 -9.88 6.26 13.71
N GLN A 464 -9.70 5.88 14.99
CA GLN A 464 -8.50 6.25 15.75
C GLN A 464 -7.23 5.69 15.09
N LYS A 465 -7.21 4.39 14.73
CA LYS A 465 -6.03 3.79 14.07
C LYS A 465 -5.71 4.39 12.70
N ALA A 466 -6.72 4.78 11.92
CA ALA A 466 -6.51 5.45 10.64
C ALA A 466 -5.91 6.84 10.84
N LEU A 467 -6.47 7.65 11.75
CA LEU A 467 -5.94 8.96 12.10
C LEU A 467 -4.53 8.87 12.68
N ASP A 468 -4.25 7.91 13.58
CA ASP A 468 -2.92 7.64 14.12
C ASP A 468 -1.94 7.25 13.01
N SER A 469 -2.35 6.39 12.07
CA SER A 469 -1.51 5.98 10.92
C SER A 469 -1.28 7.08 9.88
N LEU A 470 -2.11 8.12 9.87
CA LEU A 470 -1.94 9.32 9.05
C LEU A 470 -1.12 10.42 9.76
N ASN A 471 -0.85 10.25 11.06
CA ASN A 471 -0.08 11.19 11.89
C ASN A 471 1.31 10.65 12.26
N CYS A 472 1.52 9.33 12.22
CA CYS A 472 2.81 8.66 12.46
C CYS A 472 3.42 8.18 11.13
N ASP A 473 4.57 8.75 10.75
CA ASP A 473 5.38 8.46 9.55
C ASP A 473 4.61 8.47 8.21
N GLY A 474 4.81 9.56 7.44
CA GLY A 474 3.95 9.93 6.34
C GLY A 474 3.78 8.91 5.20
N LEU A 475 2.53 8.46 5.03
CA LEU A 475 1.86 8.28 3.73
C LEU A 475 2.61 7.49 2.65
N GLU A 476 3.22 6.36 2.98
CA GLU A 476 3.63 5.38 1.95
C GLU A 476 2.44 4.95 1.06
N GLN A 477 1.20 5.00 1.58
CA GLN A 477 -0.01 4.66 0.84
C GLN A 477 -0.53 5.76 -0.10
N VAL A 478 -0.04 7.01 0.01
CA VAL A 478 -0.36 8.10 -0.93
C VAL A 478 0.86 8.43 -1.82
N ARG A 479 1.83 7.51 -1.92
CA ARG A 479 2.78 7.44 -3.05
C ARG A 479 2.12 6.91 -4.33
N ILE A 480 1.00 7.49 -4.71
CA ILE A 480 0.72 7.66 -6.13
C ILE A 480 1.56 8.88 -6.51
N VAL A 481 2.34 8.80 -7.60
CA VAL A 481 3.08 9.93 -8.20
C VAL A 481 4.38 10.33 -7.49
N ASN A 482 5.51 9.72 -7.90
CA ASN A 482 6.83 10.38 -8.15
C ASN A 482 7.93 9.35 -8.52
N GLY A 483 7.61 8.38 -9.38
CA GLY A 483 8.56 7.38 -9.88
C GLY A 483 8.86 7.59 -11.38
N ARG A 484 10.12 7.39 -11.79
CA ARG A 484 10.53 7.33 -13.21
C ARG A 484 9.74 6.23 -13.95
N CYS A 485 9.63 6.31 -15.28
CA CYS A 485 8.93 5.38 -16.17
C CYS A 485 9.55 3.96 -16.28
N ASN A 486 9.80 3.32 -15.15
CA ASN A 486 10.15 1.90 -15.01
C ASN A 486 9.47 1.32 -13.75
N VAL A 487 8.32 1.87 -13.36
CA VAL A 487 7.47 1.31 -12.31
C VAL A 487 6.72 0.12 -12.88
N ASP A 488 6.64 -0.94 -12.09
CA ASP A 488 5.74 -2.08 -12.27
C ASP A 488 4.28 -1.60 -12.47
N LEU A 489 3.86 -1.49 -13.74
CA LEU A 489 2.56 -0.94 -14.17
C LEU A 489 1.36 -1.68 -13.56
N SER A 490 1.55 -2.91 -13.08
CA SER A 490 0.53 -3.69 -12.37
C SER A 490 -0.04 -2.96 -11.14
N LYS A 491 0.71 -2.03 -10.54
CA LYS A 491 0.32 -1.30 -9.32
C LYS A 491 -0.69 -0.17 -9.53
N PHE A 492 -0.90 0.31 -10.75
CA PHE A 492 -1.75 1.48 -10.99
C PHE A 492 -3.23 1.14 -11.21
N HIS A 493 -3.56 -0.12 -11.50
CA HIS A 493 -4.88 -0.60 -11.93
C HIS A 493 -5.40 0.08 -13.24
N VAL A 494 -4.52 0.83 -13.91
CA VAL A 494 -4.74 1.68 -15.10
C VAL A 494 -3.54 1.43 -16.01
N LYS A 495 -3.80 1.15 -17.29
CA LYS A 495 -2.80 0.73 -18.30
C LYS A 495 -2.41 1.88 -19.24
N ASN A 496 -3.20 2.95 -19.31
CA ASN A 496 -2.92 4.11 -20.17
C ASN A 496 -1.85 5.05 -19.59
N GLU A 497 -0.64 5.02 -20.17
CA GLU A 497 0.51 5.83 -19.74
C GLU A 497 0.26 7.35 -19.81
N ALA A 498 -0.51 7.83 -20.81
CA ALA A 498 -0.83 9.25 -20.93
C ALA A 498 -1.76 9.73 -19.79
N TRP A 499 -2.67 8.88 -19.33
CA TRP A 499 -3.52 9.17 -18.16
C TRP A 499 -2.73 9.09 -16.85
N ILE A 500 -1.76 8.19 -16.74
CA ILE A 500 -0.81 8.15 -15.61
C ILE A 500 -0.03 9.47 -15.55
N CYS A 501 0.43 9.99 -16.69
CA CYS A 501 1.05 11.31 -16.76
C CYS A 501 0.11 12.42 -16.30
N ALA A 502 -1.15 12.47 -16.76
CA ALA A 502 -2.10 13.52 -16.35
C ALA A 502 -2.50 13.44 -14.86
N LEU A 503 -2.71 12.22 -14.33
CA LEU A 503 -2.93 11.94 -12.90
C LEU A 503 -1.84 12.55 -12.03
N ASN A 504 -0.61 12.70 -12.53
CA ASN A 504 0.50 13.27 -11.77
C ASN A 504 0.30 14.75 -11.41
N THR A 505 -0.58 15.43 -12.14
CA THR A 505 -0.60 16.89 -12.30
C THR A 505 -1.89 17.52 -11.76
N SER A 506 -3.02 16.82 -11.92
CA SER A 506 -4.33 17.26 -11.45
C SER A 506 -4.64 16.73 -10.06
N LEU A 507 -4.94 17.64 -9.13
CA LEU A 507 -5.46 17.30 -7.82
C LEU A 507 -6.83 16.59 -7.89
N GLY A 508 -7.70 17.04 -8.79
CA GLY A 508 -9.05 16.47 -8.94
C GLY A 508 -9.01 15.02 -9.45
N LEU A 509 -8.15 14.73 -10.43
CA LEU A 509 -7.91 13.36 -10.89
C LEU A 509 -7.35 12.46 -9.76
N LYS A 510 -6.42 12.97 -8.94
CA LYS A 510 -5.90 12.23 -7.77
C LYS A 510 -7.00 11.92 -6.74
N LYS A 511 -7.89 12.89 -6.45
CA LYS A 511 -9.06 12.67 -5.56
C LYS A 511 -9.99 11.59 -6.11
N ILE A 512 -10.34 11.65 -7.41
CA ILE A 512 -11.17 10.62 -8.06
C ILE A 512 -10.49 9.24 -8.01
N LYS A 513 -9.20 9.13 -8.35
CA LYS A 513 -8.47 7.85 -8.29
C LYS A 513 -8.49 7.21 -6.90
N LEU A 514 -8.29 8.01 -5.85
CA LEU A 514 -8.37 7.52 -4.47
C LEU A 514 -9.77 7.01 -4.10
N ILE A 515 -10.84 7.67 -4.57
CA ILE A 515 -12.21 7.17 -4.40
C ILE A 515 -12.41 5.87 -5.17
N CYS A 516 -11.94 5.77 -6.42
CA CYS A 516 -12.04 4.55 -7.20
C CYS A 516 -11.31 3.37 -6.53
N ASP A 517 -10.07 3.57 -6.04
CA ASP A 517 -9.35 2.53 -5.31
C ASP A 517 -10.08 2.13 -4.00
N LYS A 518 -10.79 3.06 -3.35
CA LYS A 518 -11.68 2.78 -2.21
C LYS A 518 -12.93 2.00 -2.62
N ILE A 519 -13.55 2.31 -3.77
CA ILE A 519 -14.69 1.55 -4.34
C ILE A 519 -14.31 0.08 -4.60
N SER A 520 -13.06 -0.19 -4.98
CA SER A 520 -12.55 -1.55 -5.24
C SER A 520 -12.70 -2.55 -4.07
N VAL A 521 -12.81 -2.04 -2.83
CA VAL A 521 -12.85 -2.79 -1.56
C VAL A 521 -14.13 -2.55 -0.74
N LEU A 522 -15.21 -2.05 -1.37
CA LEU A 522 -16.50 -1.87 -0.68
C LEU A 522 -17.31 -3.17 -0.65
N GLU A 523 -17.89 -3.47 0.52
CA GLU A 523 -18.76 -4.62 0.77
C GLU A 523 -20.25 -4.21 0.91
N VAL A 524 -20.57 -2.91 0.83
CA VAL A 524 -21.90 -2.36 1.17
C VAL A 524 -22.36 -1.32 0.14
N GLY A 525 -23.53 -1.53 -0.48
CA GLY A 525 -24.04 -0.71 -1.58
C GLY A 525 -24.37 0.76 -1.24
N ARG A 526 -24.81 1.06 -0.01
CA ARG A 526 -25.10 2.46 0.39
C ARG A 526 -23.84 3.29 0.60
N GLU A 527 -22.77 2.68 1.09
CA GLU A 527 -21.46 3.34 1.12
C GLU A 527 -20.97 3.62 -0.31
N ALA A 528 -21.21 2.70 -1.26
CA ALA A 528 -20.90 2.95 -2.66
C ALA A 528 -21.67 4.16 -3.22
N THR A 529 -22.96 4.33 -2.90
CA THR A 529 -23.74 5.52 -3.31
C THR A 529 -23.10 6.84 -2.85
N PHE A 530 -22.67 6.92 -1.58
CA PHE A 530 -21.95 8.10 -1.06
C PHE A 530 -20.68 8.41 -1.88
N TRP A 531 -19.88 7.39 -2.19
CA TRP A 531 -18.68 7.57 -3.00
C TRP A 531 -19.00 7.90 -4.47
N PHE A 532 -20.12 7.44 -5.02
CA PHE A 532 -20.57 7.81 -6.38
C PHE A 532 -20.96 9.29 -6.46
N ASP A 533 -21.67 9.79 -5.46
CA ASP A 533 -22.06 11.21 -5.38
C ASP A 533 -20.85 12.13 -5.18
N GLU A 534 -19.83 11.71 -4.42
CA GLU A 534 -18.56 12.44 -4.32
C GLU A 534 -17.80 12.45 -5.67
N VAL A 535 -17.78 11.33 -6.42
CA VAL A 535 -17.19 11.30 -7.78
C VAL A 535 -17.94 12.24 -8.72
N LYS A 536 -19.27 12.28 -8.68
CA LYS A 536 -20.09 13.24 -9.46
C LYS A 536 -19.71 14.69 -9.12
N GLY A 537 -19.70 15.04 -7.83
CA GLY A 537 -19.36 16.38 -7.36
C GLY A 537 -17.89 16.79 -7.56
N LEU A 538 -17.00 15.85 -7.88
CA LEU A 538 -15.64 16.13 -8.35
C LEU A 538 -15.59 16.28 -9.88
N LEU A 539 -16.25 15.40 -10.65
CA LEU A 539 -16.34 15.49 -12.12
C LEU A 539 -16.91 16.83 -12.60
N GLU A 540 -17.91 17.38 -11.90
CA GLU A 540 -18.47 18.70 -12.21
C GLU A 540 -17.46 19.86 -12.09
N LYS A 541 -16.41 19.69 -11.28
CA LYS A 541 -15.38 20.71 -11.01
C LYS A 541 -14.14 20.61 -11.90
N LEU A 542 -14.04 19.54 -12.70
CA LEU A 542 -12.91 19.28 -13.60
C LEU A 542 -13.06 19.99 -14.95
N GLU A 543 -11.92 20.30 -15.58
CA GLU A 543 -11.90 20.73 -16.97
C GLU A 543 -12.30 19.59 -17.92
N GLU A 544 -12.72 19.91 -19.14
CA GLU A 544 -13.30 18.92 -20.07
C GLU A 544 -12.32 17.79 -20.45
N ASN A 545 -11.03 18.11 -20.59
CA ASN A 545 -9.96 17.13 -20.82
C ASN A 545 -9.77 16.22 -19.60
N GLU A 546 -9.77 16.80 -18.39
CA GLU A 546 -9.66 16.03 -17.15
C GLU A 546 -10.87 15.13 -16.93
N LYS A 547 -12.09 15.58 -17.24
CA LYS A 547 -13.30 14.73 -17.21
C LYS A 547 -13.16 13.51 -18.13
N GLN A 548 -12.62 13.68 -19.35
CA GLN A 548 -12.39 12.55 -20.26
C GLN A 548 -11.41 11.54 -19.66
N ILE A 549 -10.32 12.01 -19.04
CA ILE A 549 -9.33 11.17 -18.37
C ILE A 549 -9.93 10.46 -17.15
N ALA A 550 -10.74 11.16 -16.34
CA ALA A 550 -11.42 10.59 -15.17
C ALA A 550 -12.43 9.50 -15.55
N LEU A 551 -13.24 9.73 -16.60
CA LEU A 551 -14.22 8.76 -17.08
C LEU A 551 -13.54 7.55 -17.72
N GLY A 552 -12.49 7.76 -18.52
CA GLY A 552 -11.68 6.68 -19.07
C GLY A 552 -11.02 5.82 -17.98
N LEU A 553 -10.54 6.46 -16.91
CA LEU A 553 -9.97 5.77 -15.75
C LEU A 553 -10.99 4.90 -15.01
N ILE A 554 -12.24 5.37 -14.84
CA ILE A 554 -13.32 4.57 -14.26
C ILE A 554 -13.60 3.33 -15.12
N VAL A 555 -13.60 3.48 -16.44
CA VAL A 555 -13.76 2.37 -17.40
C VAL A 555 -12.61 1.36 -17.28
N GLU A 556 -11.35 1.79 -17.27
CA GLU A 556 -10.20 0.86 -17.10
C GLU A 556 -10.23 0.14 -15.74
N MET A 557 -10.60 0.81 -14.66
CA MET A 557 -10.72 0.17 -13.34
C MET A 557 -11.88 -0.84 -13.27
N ALA A 558 -12.97 -0.63 -14.02
CA ALA A 558 -14.03 -1.62 -14.19
C ALA A 558 -13.51 -2.90 -14.85
N PHE A 559 -12.70 -2.78 -15.92
CA PHE A 559 -12.07 -3.93 -16.57
C PHE A 559 -11.06 -4.62 -15.65
N TRP A 560 -10.17 -3.88 -15.00
CA TRP A 560 -9.17 -4.44 -14.09
C TRP A 560 -9.80 -5.23 -12.92
N LYS A 561 -10.91 -4.74 -12.35
CA LYS A 561 -11.65 -5.47 -11.30
C LYS A 561 -12.19 -6.81 -11.80
N SER A 562 -12.68 -6.87 -13.04
CA SER A 562 -13.14 -8.11 -13.67
C SER A 562 -12.00 -9.00 -14.22
N GLU A 563 -10.77 -8.50 -14.35
CA GLU A 563 -9.56 -9.34 -14.54
C GLU A 563 -9.15 -10.05 -13.24
N THR A 564 -9.47 -9.47 -12.07
CA THR A 564 -8.92 -9.89 -10.77
C THR A 564 -9.91 -10.58 -9.82
N THR A 565 -11.22 -10.43 -10.01
CA THR A 565 -12.26 -11.09 -9.18
C THR A 565 -13.26 -11.91 -10.00
N ILE A 566 -13.67 -13.05 -9.47
CA ILE A 566 -14.66 -13.98 -10.06
C ILE A 566 -16.11 -13.54 -9.75
N GLU A 567 -16.28 -12.57 -8.85
CA GLU A 567 -17.57 -12.08 -8.36
C GLU A 567 -18.39 -11.36 -9.44
N VAL A 568 -19.72 -11.42 -9.30
CA VAL A 568 -20.68 -10.90 -10.30
C VAL A 568 -20.87 -9.39 -10.18
N ASP A 569 -20.68 -8.83 -8.99
CA ASP A 569 -21.01 -7.44 -8.68
C ASP A 569 -19.80 -6.52 -8.91
N ASN A 570 -19.88 -5.70 -9.96
CA ASN A 570 -18.84 -4.75 -10.32
C ASN A 570 -19.35 -3.31 -10.08
N LEU A 571 -19.09 -2.76 -8.90
CA LEU A 571 -19.56 -1.42 -8.48
C LEU A 571 -19.12 -0.28 -9.41
N TYR A 572 -18.10 -0.46 -10.26
CA TYR A 572 -17.74 0.53 -11.27
C TYR A 572 -18.76 0.58 -12.42
N VAL A 573 -19.45 -0.53 -12.72
CA VAL A 573 -20.57 -0.57 -13.66
C VAL A 573 -21.73 0.26 -13.13
N ASP A 574 -22.04 0.14 -11.84
CA ASP A 574 -23.08 0.94 -11.19
C ASP A 574 -22.70 2.42 -11.13
N LEU A 575 -21.43 2.74 -10.85
CA LEU A 575 -20.90 4.10 -10.95
C LEU A 575 -21.05 4.67 -12.36
N MET A 576 -20.62 3.92 -13.39
CA MET A 576 -20.78 4.33 -14.79
C MET A 576 -22.25 4.58 -15.13
N TYR A 577 -23.15 3.66 -14.78
CA TYR A 577 -24.58 3.83 -15.01
C TYR A 577 -25.16 5.05 -14.26
N SER A 578 -24.68 5.33 -13.03
CA SER A 578 -25.09 6.51 -12.27
C SER A 578 -24.70 7.85 -12.92
N LEU A 579 -23.77 7.83 -13.89
CA LEU A 579 -23.30 8.99 -14.66
C LEU A 579 -24.00 9.15 -16.01
N PHE A 580 -24.85 8.20 -16.43
CA PHE A 580 -25.44 8.16 -17.78
C PHE A 580 -26.53 9.20 -18.05
N ASP A 581 -27.06 9.86 -17.02
CA ASP A 581 -28.01 10.97 -17.18
C ASP A 581 -27.39 12.19 -17.90
N ASN A 582 -26.05 12.25 -18.01
CA ASN A 582 -25.32 13.29 -18.74
C ASN A 582 -24.84 12.77 -20.11
N ALA A 583 -25.31 13.40 -21.19
CA ALA A 583 -24.99 13.03 -22.57
C ALA A 583 -23.47 13.03 -22.88
N PHE A 584 -22.70 13.96 -22.32
CA PHE A 584 -21.25 14.03 -22.52
C PHE A 584 -20.53 12.86 -21.80
N TYR A 585 -20.98 12.49 -20.60
CA TYR A 585 -20.44 11.34 -19.87
C TYR A 585 -20.79 10.03 -20.60
N LYS A 586 -22.03 9.88 -21.08
CA LYS A 586 -22.51 8.76 -21.91
C LYS A 586 -21.65 8.59 -23.18
N GLU A 587 -21.41 9.65 -23.94
CA GLU A 587 -20.56 9.59 -25.15
C GLU A 587 -19.10 9.21 -24.81
N THR A 588 -18.55 9.79 -23.73
CA THR A 588 -17.15 9.57 -23.33
C THR A 588 -16.91 8.16 -22.80
N ILE A 589 -17.81 7.63 -21.97
CA ILE A 589 -17.76 6.22 -21.53
C ILE A 589 -17.89 5.30 -22.76
N GLY A 590 -18.79 5.61 -23.69
CA GLY A 590 -18.90 4.90 -24.97
C GLY A 590 -17.59 4.85 -25.78
N LYS A 591 -16.84 5.95 -25.84
CA LYS A 591 -15.48 5.98 -26.44
C LYS A 591 -14.46 5.18 -25.63
N GLY A 592 -14.55 5.22 -24.30
CA GLY A 592 -13.71 4.40 -23.41
C GLY A 592 -13.81 2.91 -23.72
N PHE A 593 -15.04 2.39 -23.90
CA PHE A 593 -15.28 0.99 -24.32
C PHE A 593 -14.72 0.64 -25.71
N GLN A 594 -14.46 1.62 -26.59
CA GLN A 594 -13.79 1.42 -27.88
C GLN A 594 -12.25 1.47 -27.77
N GLN A 595 -11.72 2.30 -26.86
CA GLN A 595 -10.30 2.70 -26.83
C GLN A 595 -9.39 1.84 -25.93
N VAL A 596 -9.95 0.93 -25.12
CA VAL A 596 -9.15 0.00 -24.28
C VAL A 596 -8.09 -0.70 -25.13
N PRO A 597 -6.80 -0.74 -24.73
CA PRO A 597 -5.73 -1.19 -25.59
C PRO A 597 -5.74 -2.71 -25.82
N PHE A 598 -6.43 -3.15 -26.88
CA PHE A 598 -6.44 -4.54 -27.37
C PHE A 598 -5.11 -4.98 -28.04
N SER A 599 -4.00 -4.29 -27.80
CA SER A 599 -2.83 -4.33 -28.69
C SER A 599 -1.77 -5.41 -28.39
N GLN A 600 -1.80 -6.09 -27.23
CA GLN A 600 -0.78 -7.11 -26.88
C GLN A 600 -1.26 -8.35 -26.08
N SER A 601 -2.55 -8.49 -25.77
CA SER A 601 -3.03 -9.46 -24.78
C SER A 601 -3.89 -10.60 -25.36
N GLY A 602 -3.74 -11.82 -24.82
CA GLY A 602 -4.45 -13.02 -25.29
C GLY A 602 -5.97 -13.05 -25.03
N ILE A 603 -6.62 -14.09 -25.56
CA ILE A 603 -8.09 -14.27 -25.61
C ILE A 603 -8.82 -14.10 -24.27
N GLU A 604 -8.17 -14.40 -23.15
CA GLU A 604 -8.73 -14.22 -21.80
C GLU A 604 -9.10 -12.75 -21.50
N HIS A 605 -8.35 -11.76 -22.00
CA HIS A 605 -8.68 -10.34 -21.83
C HIS A 605 -9.90 -9.91 -22.67
N GLU A 606 -10.13 -10.54 -23.83
CA GLU A 606 -11.36 -10.34 -24.59
C GLU A 606 -12.57 -10.91 -23.84
N LEU A 607 -12.41 -12.08 -23.18
CA LEU A 607 -13.47 -12.68 -22.36
C LEU A 607 -13.83 -11.85 -21.13
N VAL A 608 -12.84 -11.22 -20.46
CA VAL A 608 -13.09 -10.24 -19.41
C VAL A 608 -13.84 -9.02 -19.96
N SER A 609 -13.43 -8.53 -21.14
CA SER A 609 -14.08 -7.39 -21.79
C SER A 609 -15.56 -7.67 -22.10
N LEU A 610 -15.85 -8.86 -22.61
CA LEU A 610 -17.21 -9.35 -22.86
C LEU A 610 -18.06 -9.42 -21.59
N LYS A 611 -17.49 -9.87 -20.47
CA LYS A 611 -18.19 -9.91 -19.17
C LYS A 611 -18.60 -8.51 -18.72
N VAL A 612 -17.68 -7.55 -18.69
CA VAL A 612 -17.98 -6.16 -18.25
C VAL A 612 -19.06 -5.52 -19.12
N ILE A 613 -18.94 -5.62 -20.45
CA ILE A 613 -19.95 -5.07 -21.38
C ILE A 613 -21.31 -5.77 -21.18
N SER A 614 -21.33 -7.08 -20.93
CA SER A 614 -22.57 -7.83 -20.68
C SER A 614 -23.26 -7.46 -19.36
N VAL A 615 -22.49 -7.13 -18.31
CA VAL A 615 -23.05 -6.65 -17.03
C VAL A 615 -23.57 -5.22 -17.23
N PHE A 616 -22.82 -4.36 -17.92
CA PHE A 616 -23.25 -3.00 -18.23
C PHE A 616 -24.54 -2.93 -19.07
N LEU A 617 -24.67 -3.79 -20.09
CA LEU A 617 -25.89 -3.91 -20.90
C LEU A 617 -27.13 -4.33 -20.09
N LYS A 618 -26.96 -5.00 -18.93
CA LYS A 618 -28.08 -5.36 -18.04
C LYS A 618 -28.54 -4.20 -17.15
N THR A 619 -27.65 -3.25 -16.85
CA THR A 619 -27.97 -2.07 -16.04
C THR A 619 -28.74 -1.01 -16.82
N ILE A 620 -28.63 -0.99 -18.15
CA ILE A 620 -29.36 -0.05 -19.02
C ILE A 620 -30.86 -0.40 -19.06
N LYS A 621 -31.71 0.61 -18.84
CA LYS A 621 -33.18 0.49 -18.96
C LYS A 621 -33.58 0.17 -20.41
N GLN A 622 -34.57 -0.71 -20.59
CA GLN A 622 -35.14 -1.09 -21.91
C GLN A 622 -35.71 0.09 -22.73
N GLU A 623 -35.93 1.24 -22.10
CA GLU A 623 -36.45 2.46 -22.72
C GLU A 623 -35.36 3.24 -23.50
N ASP A 624 -34.07 3.15 -23.10
CA ASP A 624 -32.94 3.83 -23.78
C ASP A 624 -32.41 2.96 -24.94
N ARG A 625 -33.21 2.91 -26.02
CA ARG A 625 -32.89 2.10 -27.22
C ARG A 625 -31.60 2.52 -27.90
N GLU A 626 -31.26 3.81 -27.90
CA GLU A 626 -30.03 4.33 -28.52
C GLU A 626 -28.78 3.79 -27.81
N SER A 627 -28.75 3.82 -26.47
CA SER A 627 -27.67 3.17 -25.71
C SER A 627 -27.61 1.66 -25.99
N LEU A 628 -28.76 0.98 -25.97
CA LEU A 628 -28.82 -0.46 -26.16
C LEU A 628 -28.27 -0.87 -27.53
N GLU A 629 -28.62 -0.16 -28.61
CA GLU A 629 -28.06 -0.39 -29.95
C GLU A 629 -26.55 -0.12 -29.99
N GLN A 630 -26.08 1.00 -29.43
CA GLN A 630 -24.66 1.38 -29.41
C GLN A 630 -23.79 0.34 -28.69
N PHE A 631 -24.13 0.00 -27.43
CA PHE A 631 -23.35 -0.94 -26.63
C PHE A 631 -23.49 -2.39 -27.12
N THR A 632 -24.63 -2.75 -27.72
CA THR A 632 -24.79 -4.06 -28.41
C THR A 632 -23.89 -4.15 -29.65
N GLY A 633 -23.67 -3.05 -30.37
CA GLY A 633 -22.68 -2.99 -31.46
C GLY A 633 -21.24 -3.23 -30.97
N TYR A 634 -20.86 -2.63 -29.83
CA TYR A 634 -19.55 -2.86 -29.23
C TYR A 634 -19.36 -4.30 -28.76
N LEU A 635 -20.37 -4.87 -28.09
CA LEU A 635 -20.34 -6.28 -27.69
C LEU A 635 -20.26 -7.19 -28.92
N SER A 636 -21.07 -6.95 -29.96
CA SER A 636 -21.05 -7.73 -31.19
C SER A 636 -19.68 -7.70 -31.86
N SER A 637 -19.03 -6.53 -31.90
CA SER A 637 -17.68 -6.35 -32.43
C SER A 637 -16.61 -7.05 -31.57
N SER A 638 -16.82 -7.18 -30.26
CA SER A 638 -15.94 -7.95 -29.37
C SER A 638 -16.16 -9.45 -29.51
N LEU A 639 -17.41 -9.93 -29.53
CA LEU A 639 -17.78 -11.33 -29.73
C LEU A 639 -17.23 -11.85 -31.06
N LEU A 640 -17.32 -11.04 -32.12
CA LEU A 640 -16.80 -11.40 -33.44
C LEU A 640 -15.26 -11.53 -33.44
N ARG A 641 -14.53 -10.75 -32.65
CA ARG A 641 -13.07 -10.90 -32.49
C ARG A 641 -12.72 -12.21 -31.78
N THR A 642 -13.36 -12.48 -30.63
CA THR A 642 -13.13 -13.71 -29.84
C THR A 642 -13.48 -14.98 -30.60
N LEU A 643 -14.59 -14.99 -31.34
CA LEU A 643 -14.97 -16.15 -32.17
C LEU A 643 -14.01 -16.39 -33.36
N ASN A 644 -13.35 -15.35 -33.87
CA ASN A 644 -12.36 -15.46 -34.93
C ASN A 644 -10.93 -15.72 -34.42
N ASN A 645 -10.71 -15.76 -33.09
CA ASN A 645 -9.42 -16.06 -32.51
C ASN A 645 -8.98 -17.51 -32.85
N VAL A 646 -7.68 -17.68 -33.12
CA VAL A 646 -7.07 -18.98 -33.49
C VAL A 646 -6.93 -19.89 -32.27
N HIS A 647 -6.78 -19.32 -31.07
CA HIS A 647 -6.59 -20.04 -29.79
C HIS A 647 -7.90 -20.21 -29.00
N LEU A 648 -9.03 -20.35 -29.71
CA LEU A 648 -10.35 -20.52 -29.12
C LEU A 648 -10.55 -21.96 -28.64
N GLU A 649 -10.75 -22.16 -27.33
CA GLU A 649 -10.85 -23.46 -26.68
C GLU A 649 -12.22 -23.66 -25.99
N THR A 650 -12.47 -24.86 -25.49
CA THR A 650 -13.74 -25.28 -24.89
C THR A 650 -14.18 -24.39 -23.72
N HIS A 651 -13.28 -23.97 -22.83
CA HIS A 651 -13.61 -23.09 -21.69
C HIS A 651 -13.81 -21.63 -22.12
N HIS A 652 -13.05 -21.15 -23.11
CA HIS A 652 -13.28 -19.86 -23.75
C HIS A 652 -14.72 -19.80 -24.32
N MET A 653 -15.16 -20.87 -25.01
CA MET A 653 -16.52 -20.95 -25.56
C MET A 653 -17.62 -21.04 -24.50
N ASN A 654 -17.40 -21.73 -23.37
CA ASN A 654 -18.34 -21.70 -22.23
C ASN A 654 -18.56 -20.27 -21.70
N SER A 655 -17.50 -19.46 -21.65
CA SER A 655 -17.61 -18.04 -21.25
C SER A 655 -18.38 -17.20 -22.28
N VAL A 656 -18.14 -17.39 -23.58
CA VAL A 656 -18.91 -16.74 -24.66
C VAL A 656 -20.39 -17.12 -24.61
N ILE A 657 -20.69 -18.41 -24.38
CA ILE A 657 -22.05 -18.93 -24.20
C ILE A 657 -22.75 -18.28 -23.01
N THR A 658 -22.08 -18.21 -21.86
CA THR A 658 -22.63 -17.61 -20.63
C THR A 658 -22.94 -16.12 -20.82
N VAL A 659 -22.11 -15.41 -21.59
CA VAL A 659 -22.40 -14.03 -22.00
C VAL A 659 -23.64 -13.98 -22.88
N ILE A 660 -23.70 -14.73 -23.99
CA ILE A 660 -24.83 -14.70 -24.94
C ILE A 660 -26.16 -15.08 -24.27
N GLU A 661 -26.19 -16.15 -23.47
CA GLU A 661 -27.40 -16.57 -22.73
C GLU A 661 -27.77 -15.53 -21.66
N GLY A 662 -26.78 -14.88 -21.05
CA GLY A 662 -27.00 -13.87 -20.02
C GLY A 662 -27.67 -12.59 -20.52
N ILE A 663 -27.56 -12.24 -21.80
CA ILE A 663 -28.16 -11.04 -22.41
C ILE A 663 -29.13 -11.35 -23.56
N GLU A 664 -29.64 -12.59 -23.62
CA GLU A 664 -30.53 -13.05 -24.69
C GLU A 664 -31.74 -12.13 -24.90
N GLN A 665 -32.30 -11.57 -23.83
CA GLN A 665 -33.45 -10.66 -23.90
C GLN A 665 -33.11 -9.28 -24.51
N GLN A 666 -31.92 -8.75 -24.27
CA GLN A 666 -31.44 -7.47 -24.83
C GLN A 666 -31.11 -7.59 -26.33
N LEU A 667 -30.80 -8.79 -26.81
CA LEU A 667 -30.34 -9.06 -28.18
C LEU A 667 -31.47 -9.32 -29.20
N ILE A 668 -32.72 -9.48 -28.74
CA ILE A 668 -33.87 -9.84 -29.60
C ILE A 668 -34.30 -8.69 -30.54
N SER A 669 -33.92 -7.44 -30.24
CA SER A 669 -33.96 -6.33 -31.22
C SER A 669 -32.66 -6.31 -32.04
N THR A 670 -32.71 -6.94 -33.21
CA THR A 670 -31.55 -7.26 -34.05
C THR A 670 -30.77 -6.05 -34.56
N SER A 671 -29.48 -5.99 -34.23
CA SER A 671 -28.46 -5.28 -35.00
C SER A 671 -27.86 -6.20 -36.07
N ASP A 672 -27.67 -5.72 -37.30
CA ASP A 672 -27.00 -6.45 -38.40
C ASP A 672 -25.61 -7.00 -38.00
N GLN A 673 -24.95 -6.38 -37.00
CA GLN A 673 -23.67 -6.85 -36.48
C GLN A 673 -23.80 -8.14 -35.66
N PHE A 674 -24.90 -8.32 -34.92
CA PHE A 674 -25.12 -9.51 -34.12
C PHE A 674 -25.47 -10.73 -35.00
N ASP A 675 -26.14 -10.52 -36.13
CA ASP A 675 -26.41 -11.59 -37.10
C ASP A 675 -25.12 -12.15 -37.73
N ARG A 676 -24.06 -11.32 -37.84
CA ARG A 676 -22.72 -11.77 -38.21
C ARG A 676 -22.09 -12.63 -37.11
N VAL A 677 -22.23 -12.23 -35.84
CA VAL A 677 -21.78 -13.01 -34.68
C VAL A 677 -22.45 -14.39 -34.66
N LEU A 678 -23.78 -14.45 -34.80
CA LEU A 678 -24.52 -15.73 -34.88
C LEU A 678 -24.07 -16.62 -36.05
N THR A 679 -23.70 -16.01 -37.18
CA THR A 679 -23.19 -16.75 -38.35
C THR A 679 -21.81 -17.36 -38.08
N THR A 680 -20.87 -16.59 -37.51
CA THR A 680 -19.54 -17.11 -37.12
C THR A 680 -19.63 -18.11 -35.97
N PHE A 681 -20.52 -17.90 -35.00
CA PHE A 681 -20.81 -18.83 -33.91
C PHE A 681 -21.32 -20.17 -34.46
N GLY A 682 -22.25 -20.13 -35.43
CA GLY A 682 -22.76 -21.31 -36.15
C GLY A 682 -21.66 -22.07 -36.90
N GLN A 683 -20.75 -21.37 -37.59
CA GLN A 683 -19.60 -21.97 -38.28
C GLN A 683 -18.66 -22.73 -37.32
N LYS A 684 -18.53 -22.27 -36.08
CA LYS A 684 -17.66 -22.89 -35.05
C LYS A 684 -18.30 -24.10 -34.35
N ILE A 685 -19.60 -24.38 -34.51
CA ILE A 685 -20.28 -25.55 -33.89
C ILE A 685 -19.59 -26.88 -34.25
N GLY A 686 -19.09 -27.01 -35.48
CA GLY A 686 -18.39 -28.21 -35.94
C GLY A 686 -17.05 -28.47 -35.23
N CYS A 687 -16.42 -27.44 -34.67
CA CYS A 687 -15.10 -27.53 -34.03
C CYS A 687 -15.14 -28.10 -32.60
N PHE A 688 -16.31 -28.21 -31.98
CA PHE A 688 -16.50 -28.67 -30.60
C PHE A 688 -17.37 -29.93 -30.55
N GLU A 689 -17.20 -30.77 -29.54
CA GLU A 689 -17.90 -32.07 -29.42
C GLU A 689 -18.82 -32.17 -28.19
N GLY A 690 -19.62 -33.24 -28.12
CA GLY A 690 -20.39 -33.62 -26.95
C GLY A 690 -21.47 -32.61 -26.51
N SER A 691 -21.51 -32.31 -25.22
CA SER A 691 -22.51 -31.44 -24.59
C SER A 691 -22.42 -29.99 -25.09
N LEU A 692 -21.21 -29.47 -25.32
CA LEU A 692 -21.00 -28.10 -25.79
C LEU A 692 -21.62 -27.87 -27.17
N ARG A 693 -21.46 -28.83 -28.10
CA ARG A 693 -22.12 -28.80 -29.42
C ARG A 693 -23.64 -28.73 -29.30
N HIS A 694 -24.24 -29.42 -28.34
CA HIS A 694 -25.69 -29.38 -28.09
C HIS A 694 -26.14 -28.02 -27.57
N GLN A 695 -25.42 -27.44 -26.60
CA GLN A 695 -25.74 -26.11 -26.05
C GLN A 695 -25.62 -25.01 -27.12
N MET A 696 -24.53 -25.01 -27.89
CA MET A 696 -24.35 -24.07 -29.01
C MET A 696 -25.46 -24.21 -30.08
N THR A 697 -25.84 -25.44 -30.43
CA THR A 697 -26.95 -25.68 -31.38
C THR A 697 -28.30 -25.22 -30.81
N GLY A 698 -28.52 -25.39 -29.51
CA GLY A 698 -29.71 -24.89 -28.82
C GLY A 698 -29.81 -23.36 -28.79
N ILE A 699 -28.69 -22.67 -28.56
CA ILE A 699 -28.60 -21.20 -28.66
C ILE A 699 -28.88 -20.76 -30.11
N LEU A 700 -28.21 -21.36 -31.10
CA LEU A 700 -28.40 -20.98 -32.50
C LEU A 700 -29.87 -21.15 -32.95
N ARG A 701 -30.56 -22.21 -32.49
CA ARG A 701 -31.99 -22.44 -32.78
C ARG A 701 -32.93 -21.42 -32.12
N ARG A 702 -32.59 -20.90 -30.93
CA ARG A 702 -33.38 -19.85 -30.25
C ARG A 702 -33.36 -18.54 -31.05
N PHE A 703 -32.19 -18.14 -31.56
CA PHE A 703 -32.04 -16.93 -32.37
C PHE A 703 -32.40 -17.12 -33.86
N ARG A 704 -32.19 -18.32 -34.44
CA ARG A 704 -32.50 -18.64 -35.85
C ARG A 704 -33.27 -19.97 -35.97
N PRO A 705 -34.61 -19.95 -35.85
CA PRO A 705 -35.44 -21.17 -35.92
C PRO A 705 -35.46 -21.89 -37.27
N SER A 706 -34.94 -21.28 -38.35
CA SER A 706 -35.20 -21.65 -39.75
C SER A 706 -34.11 -22.45 -40.47
N VAL A 707 -33.03 -22.88 -39.79
CA VAL A 707 -31.91 -23.61 -40.43
C VAL A 707 -31.98 -25.12 -40.13
N SER A 708 -32.42 -25.90 -41.13
CA SER A 708 -32.34 -27.37 -41.10
C SER A 708 -30.92 -27.88 -41.37
N PRO A 709 -30.49 -29.00 -40.76
CA PRO A 709 -29.19 -29.61 -41.02
C PRO A 709 -29.18 -30.38 -42.36
N VAL A 710 -28.06 -30.30 -43.08
CA VAL A 710 -27.77 -31.11 -44.27
C VAL A 710 -27.49 -32.57 -43.86
N PRO A 711 -28.01 -33.59 -44.58
CA PRO A 711 -28.01 -34.97 -44.09
C PRO A 711 -26.78 -35.77 -44.52
N ASP A 712 -26.36 -36.72 -43.67
CA ASP A 712 -25.46 -37.80 -44.05
C ASP A 712 -26.27 -39.03 -44.50
N GLN A 713 -25.76 -39.79 -45.48
CA GLN A 713 -26.56 -40.79 -46.20
C GLN A 713 -26.47 -42.19 -45.58
N THR A 714 -27.60 -42.90 -45.44
CA THR A 714 -27.77 -44.29 -45.96
C THR A 714 -29.20 -44.87 -45.82
N ALA A 715 -29.68 -45.50 -46.92
CA ALA A 715 -30.56 -46.68 -46.98
C ALA A 715 -32.08 -46.64 -46.57
N HIS A 716 -32.94 -46.56 -47.60
CA HIS A 716 -34.22 -47.30 -47.85
C HIS A 716 -35.47 -47.06 -46.95
N VAL A 717 -36.54 -46.31 -47.35
CA VAL A 717 -37.55 -46.50 -48.46
C VAL A 717 -38.37 -47.80 -48.26
N PRO A 718 -39.75 -47.83 -48.25
CA PRO A 718 -40.61 -47.27 -49.33
C PRO A 718 -42.08 -46.76 -49.04
N VAL A 719 -42.64 -45.99 -50.00
CA VAL A 719 -44.06 -46.03 -50.52
C VAL A 719 -45.20 -45.46 -49.60
N LEU A 720 -46.29 -44.80 -50.06
CA LEU A 720 -46.93 -44.59 -51.39
C LEU A 720 -47.45 -43.13 -51.59
N MET A 721 -47.68 -42.75 -52.85
CA MET A 721 -48.44 -41.58 -53.33
C MET A 721 -49.90 -41.50 -52.87
N ALA A 722 -50.44 -40.28 -52.70
CA ALA A 722 -51.56 -39.75 -53.51
C ALA A 722 -51.86 -38.28 -53.18
N ALA A 723 -52.15 -37.47 -54.20
CA ALA A 723 -52.78 -36.16 -54.04
C ALA A 723 -54.29 -36.27 -54.27
N ILE A 724 -55.10 -35.39 -53.66
CA ILE A 724 -56.19 -34.62 -54.30
C ILE A 724 -56.86 -33.69 -53.28
N SER A 725 -56.99 -32.42 -53.71
CA SER A 725 -58.01 -31.39 -53.41
C SER A 725 -58.95 -31.52 -52.20
N GLU A 726 -59.15 -30.39 -51.50
CA GLU A 726 -60.52 -29.86 -51.31
C GLU A 726 -60.53 -28.33 -51.14
N THR A 727 -61.19 -27.62 -52.06
CA THR A 727 -61.57 -26.20 -51.92
C THR A 727 -63.00 -26.00 -52.46
N LEU A 728 -63.87 -25.39 -51.65
CA LEU A 728 -65.29 -25.11 -51.91
C LEU A 728 -65.67 -23.83 -51.11
N SER A 729 -66.60 -22.95 -51.51
CA SER A 729 -67.36 -22.75 -52.76
C SER A 729 -68.25 -21.48 -52.70
N VAL A 730 -69.03 -21.21 -53.78
CA VAL A 730 -70.20 -20.30 -53.94
C VAL A 730 -69.84 -18.81 -54.25
N ARG A 731 -70.37 -18.07 -55.25
CA ARG A 731 -71.37 -18.24 -56.37
C ARG A 731 -70.89 -17.39 -57.59
N HIS A 732 -70.84 -17.91 -58.82
CA HIS A 732 -71.86 -17.79 -59.90
C HIS A 732 -72.41 -16.39 -60.26
N PHE A 733 -72.09 -15.88 -61.46
CA PHE A 733 -72.97 -15.96 -62.66
C PHE A 733 -72.15 -15.73 -63.96
N THR A 734 -72.72 -16.01 -65.14
CA THR A 734 -71.98 -16.43 -66.35
C THR A 734 -72.50 -15.85 -67.69
N VAL A 735 -71.73 -16.05 -68.79
CA VAL A 735 -72.13 -15.97 -70.23
C VAL A 735 -72.18 -14.52 -70.82
N THR A 736 -71.67 -14.15 -72.02
CA THR A 736 -71.08 -14.86 -73.20
C THR A 736 -69.97 -14.06 -73.90
N GLU A 737 -69.17 -14.73 -74.74
CA GLU A 737 -68.24 -14.14 -75.72
C GLU A 737 -68.93 -13.81 -77.07
N HIS A 738 -68.46 -12.80 -77.82
CA HIS A 738 -67.67 -12.97 -79.06
C HIS A 738 -67.48 -11.69 -79.90
N SER A 739 -66.64 -11.82 -80.94
CA SER A 739 -65.84 -10.78 -81.60
C SER A 739 -66.46 -10.04 -82.80
N SER A 740 -65.97 -8.80 -82.98
CA SER A 740 -65.52 -8.18 -84.25
C SER A 740 -66.47 -7.92 -85.44
N VAL A 741 -66.58 -6.62 -85.78
CA VAL A 741 -66.33 -6.02 -87.12
C VAL A 741 -67.38 -6.20 -88.25
N ALA A 742 -68.23 -5.16 -88.36
CA ALA A 742 -68.47 -4.29 -89.54
C ALA A 742 -69.36 -4.67 -90.76
N SER A 743 -70.10 -3.62 -91.14
CA SER A 743 -70.49 -3.18 -92.51
C SER A 743 -71.78 -3.71 -93.15
N GLY A 744 -72.47 -2.84 -93.92
CA GLY A 744 -73.29 -3.33 -95.06
C GLY A 744 -74.72 -2.84 -95.31
N LEU A 745 -75.08 -1.56 -95.11
CA LEU A 745 -76.05 -0.75 -95.89
C LEU A 745 -77.49 -1.25 -96.26
N ASN A 746 -78.43 -0.30 -96.10
CA ASN A 746 -79.77 -0.14 -96.74
C ASN A 746 -80.89 -1.12 -96.31
N ASP A 747 -81.99 -0.72 -95.63
CA ASP A 747 -83.02 0.32 -95.94
C ASP A 747 -83.69 0.10 -97.33
N THR A 748 -85.01 0.22 -97.55
CA THR A 748 -86.07 0.97 -96.84
C THR A 748 -87.43 0.24 -96.82
N MET A 749 -87.94 -0.14 -95.64
CA MET A 749 -89.40 -0.25 -95.38
C MET A 749 -89.78 0.14 -93.93
N GLU A 750 -88.81 0.61 -93.15
CA GLU A 750 -88.90 0.76 -91.70
C GLU A 750 -89.03 2.22 -91.26
N THR A 751 -88.95 3.17 -92.19
CA THR A 751 -88.89 4.62 -91.92
C THR A 751 -90.16 5.20 -91.29
N GLN A 752 -91.33 4.58 -91.49
CA GLN A 752 -92.57 5.01 -90.82
C GLN A 752 -92.77 4.36 -89.44
N ARG A 753 -92.35 3.10 -89.24
CA ARG A 753 -92.45 2.43 -87.93
C ARG A 753 -91.40 2.98 -86.95
N ARG A 754 -90.17 3.23 -87.43
CA ARG A 754 -89.08 3.86 -86.67
C ARG A 754 -89.41 5.27 -86.17
N LEU A 755 -90.37 6.00 -86.75
CA LEU A 755 -90.67 7.39 -86.32
C LEU A 755 -91.52 7.45 -85.05
N GLU A 756 -92.56 6.61 -84.97
CA GLU A 756 -93.39 6.44 -83.77
C GLU A 756 -92.59 5.79 -82.62
N GLU A 757 -91.77 4.81 -82.97
CA GLU A 757 -90.92 4.08 -82.02
C GLU A 757 -89.75 4.94 -81.51
N ARG A 758 -89.15 5.79 -82.36
CA ARG A 758 -88.22 6.86 -81.90
C ARG A 758 -88.89 7.82 -80.94
N ARG A 759 -90.13 8.27 -81.18
CA ARG A 759 -90.80 9.19 -80.24
C ARG A 759 -90.99 8.57 -78.86
N ARG A 760 -91.40 7.30 -78.78
CA ARG A 760 -91.49 6.57 -77.51
C ARG A 760 -90.12 6.37 -76.85
N VAL A 761 -89.10 5.94 -77.59
CA VAL A 761 -87.76 5.73 -77.06
C VAL A 761 -87.10 7.05 -76.63
N GLU A 762 -87.33 8.15 -77.34
CA GLU A 762 -86.86 9.49 -76.94
C GLU A 762 -87.58 9.99 -75.68
N GLU A 763 -88.86 9.72 -75.51
CA GLU A 763 -89.62 10.09 -74.31
C GLU A 763 -89.25 9.21 -73.10
N GLU A 764 -89.02 7.92 -73.31
CA GLU A 764 -88.52 6.99 -72.28
C GLU A 764 -87.06 7.31 -71.91
N ASN A 765 -86.20 7.67 -72.87
CA ASN A 765 -84.83 8.11 -72.62
C ASN A 765 -84.79 9.46 -71.91
N ARG A 766 -85.62 10.45 -72.31
CA ARG A 766 -85.75 11.71 -71.55
C ARG A 766 -86.20 11.46 -70.10
N ASN A 767 -87.16 10.56 -69.89
CA ASN A 767 -87.59 10.18 -68.54
C ASN A 767 -86.46 9.49 -67.75
N LYS A 768 -85.70 8.58 -68.36
CA LYS A 768 -84.52 7.94 -67.74
C LYS A 768 -83.42 8.95 -67.41
N GLU A 769 -83.06 9.86 -68.31
CA GLU A 769 -82.11 10.94 -68.05
C GLU A 769 -82.58 11.84 -66.90
N THR A 770 -83.86 12.22 -66.84
CA THR A 770 -84.37 13.02 -65.71
C THR A 770 -84.36 12.26 -64.38
N GLU A 771 -84.53 10.94 -64.39
CA GLU A 771 -84.51 10.11 -63.19
C GLU A 771 -83.08 9.79 -62.73
N GLU A 772 -82.12 9.64 -63.65
CA GLU A 772 -80.69 9.57 -63.33
C GLU A 772 -80.16 10.91 -62.81
N LEU A 773 -80.54 12.04 -63.43
CA LEU A 773 -80.23 13.38 -62.93
C LEU A 773 -80.80 13.61 -61.52
N ARG A 774 -82.01 13.13 -61.22
CA ARG A 774 -82.57 13.17 -59.86
C ARG A 774 -81.73 12.38 -58.87
N LYS A 775 -81.37 11.13 -59.20
CA LYS A 775 -80.52 10.28 -58.35
C LYS A 775 -79.13 10.87 -58.15
N GLU A 776 -78.60 11.58 -59.14
CA GLU A 776 -77.30 12.25 -59.03
C GLU A 776 -77.38 13.52 -58.16
N VAL A 777 -78.40 14.35 -58.34
CA VAL A 777 -78.66 15.50 -57.45
C VAL A 777 -78.88 15.05 -56.00
N GLU A 778 -79.55 13.92 -55.78
CA GLU A 778 -79.77 13.36 -54.44
C GLU A 778 -78.48 12.78 -53.83
N ARG A 779 -77.63 12.11 -54.63
CA ARG A 779 -76.28 11.70 -54.18
C ARG A 779 -75.40 12.89 -53.82
N LEU A 780 -75.37 13.94 -54.65
CA LEU A 780 -74.62 15.17 -54.38
C LEU A 780 -75.13 15.90 -53.12
N ARG A 781 -76.45 15.88 -52.88
CA ARG A 781 -77.04 16.43 -51.65
C ARG A 781 -76.62 15.66 -50.40
N LEU A 782 -76.64 14.32 -50.45
CA LEU A 782 -76.20 13.47 -49.33
C LEU A 782 -74.70 13.67 -49.04
N ALA A 783 -73.86 13.70 -50.09
CA ALA A 783 -72.44 13.98 -49.96
C ALA A 783 -72.17 15.37 -49.34
N ALA A 784 -72.93 16.40 -49.72
CA ALA A 784 -72.82 17.74 -49.14
C ALA A 784 -73.27 17.80 -47.66
N GLU A 785 -74.30 17.03 -47.27
CA GLU A 785 -74.69 16.90 -45.86
C GLU A 785 -73.64 16.14 -45.03
N GLU A 786 -73.00 15.12 -45.60
CA GLU A 786 -71.93 14.35 -44.95
C GLU A 786 -70.62 15.16 -44.83
N GLU A 787 -70.25 15.95 -45.84
CA GLU A 787 -69.14 16.90 -45.77
C GLU A 787 -69.40 17.99 -44.72
N LYS A 788 -70.64 18.49 -44.62
CA LYS A 788 -71.05 19.44 -43.58
C LYS A 788 -70.97 18.83 -42.18
N LYS A 789 -71.34 17.55 -42.00
CA LYS A 789 -71.14 16.82 -40.73
C LYS A 789 -69.65 16.71 -40.39
N ARG A 790 -68.80 16.26 -41.34
CA ARG A 790 -67.33 16.20 -41.14
C ARG A 790 -66.73 17.55 -40.74
N LYS A 791 -67.14 18.66 -41.38
CA LYS A 791 -66.66 20.01 -41.04
C LYS A 791 -67.06 20.44 -39.63
N ASN A 792 -68.31 20.16 -39.23
CA ASN A 792 -68.78 20.46 -37.87
C ASN A 792 -68.07 19.60 -36.80
N GLU A 793 -67.79 18.33 -37.11
CA GLU A 793 -67.11 17.41 -36.19
C GLU A 793 -65.62 17.75 -36.05
N LEU A 794 -64.95 18.13 -37.14
CA LEU A 794 -63.57 18.64 -37.11
C LEU A 794 -63.46 19.91 -36.26
N ALA A 795 -64.35 20.88 -36.46
CA ALA A 795 -64.39 22.10 -35.66
C ALA A 795 -64.64 21.82 -34.16
N ARG A 796 -65.43 20.79 -33.82
CA ARG A 796 -65.66 20.37 -32.44
C ARG A 796 -64.44 19.71 -31.82
N LEU A 797 -63.71 18.88 -32.57
CA LEU A 797 -62.45 18.28 -32.12
C LEU A 797 -61.36 19.33 -31.91
N GLU A 798 -61.28 20.34 -32.77
CA GLU A 798 -60.29 21.41 -32.67
C GLU A 798 -60.54 22.33 -31.46
N GLU A 799 -61.80 22.56 -31.09
CA GLU A 799 -62.14 23.29 -29.86
C GLU A 799 -61.82 22.48 -28.59
N VAL A 800 -62.05 21.16 -28.58
CA VAL A 800 -61.63 20.28 -27.47
C VAL A 800 -60.11 20.31 -27.33
N ARG A 801 -59.37 20.19 -28.43
CA ARG A 801 -57.90 20.26 -28.44
C ARG A 801 -57.38 21.59 -27.87
N ARG A 802 -58.05 22.70 -28.19
CA ARG A 802 -57.73 24.04 -27.65
C ARG A 802 -57.96 24.11 -26.14
N GLN A 803 -59.06 23.54 -25.65
CA GLN A 803 -59.36 23.51 -24.21
C GLN A 803 -58.40 22.61 -23.43
N GLU A 804 -57.98 21.48 -24.00
CA GLU A 804 -56.96 20.60 -23.42
C GLU A 804 -55.58 21.28 -23.35
N GLU A 805 -55.19 22.05 -24.37
CA GLU A 805 -53.95 22.85 -24.33
C GLU A 805 -53.99 23.96 -23.27
N GLU A 806 -55.12 24.64 -23.07
CA GLU A 806 -55.27 25.62 -21.98
C GLU A 806 -55.21 24.96 -20.60
N ASN A 807 -55.94 23.86 -20.40
CA ASN A 807 -55.92 23.10 -19.14
C ASN A 807 -54.51 22.56 -18.82
N LYS A 808 -53.76 22.12 -19.84
CA LYS A 808 -52.37 21.68 -19.68
C LYS A 808 -51.47 22.84 -19.23
N LYS A 809 -51.58 24.01 -19.87
CA LYS A 809 -50.80 25.22 -19.49
C LYS A 809 -51.14 25.71 -18.08
N GLU A 810 -52.40 25.62 -17.65
CA GLU A 810 -52.78 25.96 -16.27
C GLU A 810 -52.22 24.97 -15.25
N LEU A 811 -52.24 23.67 -15.57
CA LEU A 811 -51.64 22.62 -14.73
C LEU A 811 -50.12 22.78 -14.61
N GLU A 812 -49.43 23.10 -15.70
CA GLU A 812 -47.99 23.39 -15.70
C GLU A 812 -47.66 24.60 -14.81
N ARG A 813 -48.40 25.71 -14.93
CA ARG A 813 -48.23 26.88 -14.04
C ARG A 813 -48.46 26.56 -12.57
N LYS A 814 -49.43 25.71 -12.23
CA LYS A 814 -49.66 25.28 -10.83
C LYS A 814 -48.50 24.43 -10.31
N LYS A 815 -47.98 23.50 -11.10
CA LYS A 815 -46.79 22.71 -10.76
C LYS A 815 -45.53 23.57 -10.59
N GLU A 816 -45.33 24.59 -11.43
CA GLU A 816 -44.23 25.54 -11.27
C GLU A 816 -44.34 26.35 -9.98
N GLU A 817 -45.54 26.82 -9.63
CA GLU A 817 -45.76 27.58 -8.39
C GLU A 817 -45.59 26.68 -7.14
N GLU A 818 -46.02 25.43 -7.20
CA GLU A 818 -45.84 24.43 -6.15
C GLU A 818 -44.36 24.05 -5.98
N ASN A 819 -43.64 23.76 -7.07
CA ASN A 819 -42.19 23.55 -7.04
C ASN A 819 -41.42 24.76 -6.49
N ARG A 820 -41.86 25.99 -6.79
CA ARG A 820 -41.23 27.20 -6.22
C ARG A 820 -41.41 27.26 -4.70
N LYS A 821 -42.62 27.01 -4.20
CA LYS A 821 -42.91 26.96 -2.76
C LYS A 821 -42.18 25.82 -2.04
N GLN A 822 -42.10 24.65 -2.67
CA GLN A 822 -41.34 23.50 -2.19
C GLN A 822 -39.85 23.88 -2.01
N LYS A 823 -39.25 24.51 -3.03
CA LYS A 823 -37.85 24.94 -2.99
C LYS A 823 -37.59 26.05 -1.96
N GLU A 824 -38.48 27.03 -1.84
CA GLU A 824 -38.41 28.07 -0.81
C GLU A 824 -38.47 27.47 0.61
N LEU A 825 -39.31 26.44 0.82
CA LEU A 825 -39.42 25.72 2.10
C LEU A 825 -38.18 24.88 2.40
N GLU A 826 -37.64 24.15 1.41
CA GLU A 826 -36.42 23.36 1.55
C GLU A 826 -35.20 24.23 1.86
N GLU A 827 -35.07 25.40 1.23
CA GLU A 827 -34.04 26.39 1.57
C GLU A 827 -34.20 26.94 3.00
N ALA A 828 -35.44 27.16 3.47
CA ALA A 828 -35.69 27.63 4.83
C ALA A 828 -35.32 26.57 5.88
N ILE A 829 -35.71 25.31 5.67
CA ILE A 829 -35.34 24.17 6.53
C ILE A 829 -33.82 24.00 6.56
N ARG A 830 -33.16 24.04 5.39
CA ARG A 830 -31.71 23.92 5.28
C ARG A 830 -30.98 25.00 6.09
N ARG A 831 -31.41 26.26 6.03
CA ARG A 831 -30.80 27.35 6.81
C ARG A 831 -30.94 27.13 8.32
N GLN A 832 -32.09 26.64 8.79
CA GLN A 832 -32.28 26.32 10.21
C GLN A 832 -31.34 25.20 10.67
N VAL A 833 -31.24 24.10 9.90
CA VAL A 833 -30.34 22.98 10.20
C VAL A 833 -28.88 23.43 10.19
N GLU A 834 -28.46 24.26 9.23
CA GLU A 834 -27.09 24.79 9.16
C GLU A 834 -26.75 25.77 10.31
N GLU A 835 -27.72 26.49 10.87
CA GLU A 835 -27.51 27.32 12.07
C GLU A 835 -27.43 26.49 13.35
N GLU A 836 -28.28 25.47 13.49
CA GLU A 836 -28.28 24.58 14.65
C GLU A 836 -27.02 23.70 14.70
N TYR A 837 -26.59 23.16 13.55
CA TYR A 837 -25.31 22.48 13.42
C TYR A 837 -24.13 23.40 13.78
N ARG A 838 -24.12 24.66 13.31
CA ARG A 838 -23.07 25.64 13.67
C ARG A 838 -23.02 25.97 15.17
N LYS A 839 -24.15 25.88 15.90
CA LYS A 839 -24.14 25.99 17.36
C LYS A 839 -23.53 24.76 18.01
N GLN A 840 -23.95 23.55 17.61
CA GLN A 840 -23.44 22.30 18.18
C GLN A 840 -21.93 22.11 17.96
N VAL A 841 -21.40 22.50 16.79
CA VAL A 841 -19.96 22.46 16.51
C VAL A 841 -19.20 23.38 17.48
N LYS A 842 -19.64 24.62 17.67
CA LYS A 842 -18.98 25.57 18.59
C LYS A 842 -19.00 25.10 20.05
N GLU A 843 -20.11 24.51 20.51
CA GLU A 843 -20.17 23.94 21.87
C GLU A 843 -19.20 22.76 22.03
N ARG A 844 -19.08 21.88 21.02
CA ARG A 844 -18.10 20.77 21.04
C ARG A 844 -16.66 21.26 21.01
N GLU A 845 -16.32 22.21 20.15
CA GLU A 845 -14.98 22.83 20.09
C GLU A 845 -14.59 23.46 21.44
N GLN A 846 -15.53 24.14 22.09
CA GLN A 846 -15.31 24.76 23.40
C GLN A 846 -15.11 23.71 24.51
N GLN A 847 -15.94 22.66 24.56
CA GLN A 847 -15.77 21.54 25.49
C GLN A 847 -14.45 20.79 25.27
N GLU A 848 -14.05 20.56 24.02
CA GLU A 848 -12.80 19.86 23.71
C GLU A 848 -11.57 20.71 24.08
N THR A 849 -11.64 22.03 23.90
CA THR A 849 -10.59 22.97 24.32
C THR A 849 -10.44 22.99 25.84
N GLU A 850 -11.54 23.02 26.60
CA GLU A 850 -11.51 22.90 28.06
C GLU A 850 -10.94 21.55 28.52
N ARG A 851 -11.30 20.45 27.85
CA ARG A 851 -10.76 19.11 28.17
C ARG A 851 -9.26 19.04 27.93
N LYS A 852 -8.78 19.53 26.77
CA LYS A 852 -7.35 19.59 26.41
C LYS A 852 -6.54 20.43 27.40
N ASN A 853 -7.06 21.58 27.82
CA ASN A 853 -6.41 22.42 28.83
C ASN A 853 -6.28 21.69 30.18
N LYS A 854 -7.34 21.00 30.61
CA LYS A 854 -7.35 20.25 31.88
C LYS A 854 -6.40 19.04 31.84
N GLU A 855 -6.37 18.31 30.73
CA GLU A 855 -5.40 17.21 30.52
C GLU A 855 -3.95 17.72 30.55
N ALA A 856 -3.67 18.89 29.96
CA ALA A 856 -2.34 19.52 30.00
C ALA A 856 -1.91 19.95 31.41
N GLU A 857 -2.82 20.50 32.22
CA GLU A 857 -2.54 20.84 33.63
C GLU A 857 -2.25 19.58 34.47
N ASP A 858 -3.03 18.52 34.32
CA ASP A 858 -2.82 17.25 35.04
C ASP A 858 -1.49 16.58 34.67
N VAL A 859 -1.11 16.58 33.38
CA VAL A 859 0.20 16.06 32.93
C VAL A 859 1.36 16.87 33.52
N LYS A 860 1.26 18.20 33.51
CA LYS A 860 2.27 19.09 34.08
C LYS A 860 2.44 18.86 35.58
N LYS A 861 1.32 18.74 36.32
CA LYS A 861 1.31 18.46 37.76
C LYS A 861 2.02 17.15 38.10
N ARG A 862 1.72 16.05 37.38
CA ARG A 862 2.38 14.75 37.59
C ARG A 862 3.88 14.80 37.33
N ALA A 863 4.32 15.53 36.30
CA ALA A 863 5.74 15.69 35.98
C ALA A 863 6.49 16.47 37.08
N ASP A 864 5.88 17.51 37.64
CA ASP A 864 6.46 18.28 38.76
C ASP A 864 6.49 17.44 40.07
N GLU A 865 5.46 16.64 40.34
CA GLU A 865 5.42 15.70 41.48
C GLU A 865 6.51 14.62 41.37
N GLU A 866 6.69 14.00 40.20
CA GLU A 866 7.75 12.99 39.97
C GLU A 866 9.15 13.59 40.12
N LYS A 867 9.35 14.82 39.62
CA LYS A 867 10.60 15.57 39.75
C LYS A 867 10.93 15.93 41.20
N GLN A 868 9.92 16.33 41.99
CA GLN A 868 10.08 16.56 43.43
C GLN A 868 10.43 15.26 44.17
N ARG A 869 9.76 14.15 43.84
CA ARG A 869 10.03 12.84 44.43
C ARG A 869 11.46 12.36 44.17
N LYS A 870 11.93 12.36 42.92
CA LYS A 870 13.32 11.98 42.58
C LYS A 870 14.35 12.86 43.29
N LYS A 871 14.07 14.16 43.44
CA LYS A 871 14.94 15.08 44.20
C LYS A 871 14.97 14.76 45.69
N ALA A 872 13.85 14.36 46.29
CA ALA A 872 13.78 13.94 47.69
C ALA A 872 14.55 12.63 47.93
N GLU A 873 14.36 11.62 47.08
CA GLU A 873 15.05 10.32 47.14
C GLU A 873 16.58 10.48 47.06
N VAL A 874 17.09 11.38 46.21
CA VAL A 874 18.53 11.70 46.12
C VAL A 874 19.07 12.38 47.38
N GLU A 875 18.33 13.31 47.99
CA GLU A 875 18.76 13.97 49.23
C GLU A 875 18.68 13.04 50.45
N GLU A 876 17.71 12.12 50.49
CA GLU A 876 17.64 11.07 51.50
C GLU A 876 18.85 10.12 51.39
N TYR A 877 19.20 9.67 50.18
CA TYR A 877 20.38 8.83 49.96
C TYR A 877 21.70 9.50 50.41
N LYS A 878 21.85 10.81 50.17
CA LYS A 878 23.00 11.59 50.66
C LYS A 878 23.04 11.67 52.19
N ARG A 879 21.89 11.86 52.86
CA ARG A 879 21.80 11.89 54.33
C ARG A 879 22.15 10.53 54.95
N ALA A 880 21.75 9.44 54.31
CA ALA A 880 22.07 8.08 54.75
C ALA A 880 23.55 7.70 54.58
N ASN A 881 24.28 8.36 53.66
CA ASN A 881 25.66 8.03 53.30
C ASN A 881 26.61 9.24 53.39
N PRO A 882 26.83 9.83 54.59
CA PRO A 882 27.73 10.97 54.75
C PRO A 882 29.19 10.59 54.48
N CYS A 883 29.98 11.55 53.99
CA CYS A 883 31.44 11.43 53.98
C CYS A 883 31.98 11.57 55.41
N THR A 884 32.62 10.52 55.94
CA THR A 884 33.06 10.49 57.35
C THR A 884 34.57 10.57 57.55
N PHE A 885 35.37 10.40 56.49
CA PHE A 885 36.84 10.28 56.57
C PHE A 885 37.60 11.58 56.28
N LEU A 886 37.11 12.46 55.39
CA LEU A 886 37.73 13.77 55.11
C LEU A 886 37.13 14.88 55.97
N ARG A 887 37.20 14.77 57.30
CA ARG A 887 36.57 15.77 58.19
C ARG A 887 37.30 17.12 58.16
N ASN A 888 36.54 18.21 58.16
CA ASN A 888 37.06 19.60 58.17
C ASN A 888 38.00 19.95 57.00
N VAL A 889 37.87 19.27 55.85
CA VAL A 889 38.68 19.56 54.67
C VAL A 889 38.16 20.80 53.92
N ARG A 890 39.07 21.65 53.45
CA ARG A 890 38.75 22.70 52.48
C ARG A 890 38.93 22.15 51.06
N LEU A 891 37.83 22.06 50.31
CA LEU A 891 37.81 21.64 48.92
C LEU A 891 37.53 22.84 48.02
N PHE A 892 38.20 22.87 46.87
CA PHE A 892 38.02 23.86 45.83
C PHE A 892 37.58 23.13 44.57
N LEU A 893 36.58 23.64 43.85
CA LEU A 893 36.18 23.09 42.57
C LEU A 893 37.06 23.71 41.49
N HIS A 894 37.61 22.90 40.57
CA HIS A 894 38.56 23.40 39.56
C HIS A 894 38.03 24.59 38.74
N THR A 895 36.76 24.57 38.33
CA THR A 895 36.13 25.70 37.60
C THR A 895 35.69 26.88 38.47
N CYS A 896 35.71 26.73 39.80
CA CYS A 896 35.33 27.78 40.75
C CYS A 896 36.30 27.84 41.95
N PRO A 897 37.60 28.13 41.71
CA PRO A 897 38.65 28.05 42.73
C PRO A 897 38.51 29.11 43.84
N GLN A 898 37.65 30.11 43.66
CA GLN A 898 37.37 31.14 44.66
C GLN A 898 36.32 30.69 45.70
N LYS A 899 35.64 29.56 45.49
CA LYS A 899 34.60 29.07 46.38
C LYS A 899 35.07 27.85 47.16
N VAL A 900 35.02 27.97 48.49
CA VAL A 900 35.33 26.88 49.42
C VAL A 900 34.12 25.98 49.60
N TYR A 901 34.35 24.68 49.53
CA TYR A 901 33.40 23.62 49.83
C TYR A 901 33.92 22.75 50.98
N ASN A 902 33.00 22.11 51.70
CA ASN A 902 33.31 21.15 52.76
C ASN A 902 33.04 19.72 52.28
N GLU A 903 33.31 18.73 53.14
CA GLU A 903 33.17 17.30 52.83
C GLU A 903 31.74 16.86 52.44
N SER A 904 30.71 17.66 52.75
CA SER A 904 29.32 17.30 52.43
C SER A 904 29.04 17.16 50.93
N VAL A 905 29.86 17.77 50.06
CA VAL A 905 29.77 17.61 48.59
C VAL A 905 30.12 16.20 48.08
N LEU A 906 30.73 15.40 48.95
CA LEU A 906 31.13 14.01 48.71
C LEU A 906 30.11 12.99 49.27
N ASN A 907 29.07 13.45 49.96
CA ASN A 907 28.03 12.58 50.53
C ASN A 907 27.35 11.74 49.43
N GLY A 908 27.22 10.44 49.67
CA GLY A 908 26.62 9.48 48.74
C GLY A 908 27.45 9.18 47.48
N LYS A 909 28.69 9.67 47.35
CA LYS A 909 29.53 9.46 46.16
C LYS A 909 30.67 8.46 46.41
N ILE A 910 31.02 7.67 45.39
CA ILE A 910 32.33 6.99 45.37
C ILE A 910 33.40 8.05 45.08
N ILE A 911 34.51 8.03 45.81
CA ILE A 911 35.53 9.08 45.79
C ILE A 911 36.85 8.49 45.25
N GLY A 912 37.46 9.17 44.29
CA GLY A 912 38.84 8.92 43.84
C GLY A 912 39.80 9.91 44.50
N LEU A 913 40.64 9.43 45.41
CA LEU A 913 41.75 10.20 45.97
C LEU A 913 42.90 10.16 44.97
N TYR A 914 43.17 11.30 44.32
CA TYR A 914 44.14 11.39 43.23
C TYR A 914 45.40 12.14 43.68
N PHE A 915 46.53 11.44 43.77
CA PHE A 915 47.82 11.98 44.17
C PHE A 915 48.71 12.16 42.94
N SER A 916 49.11 13.42 42.66
CA SER A 916 49.78 13.75 41.40
C SER A 916 50.46 15.13 41.43
N GLY A 917 51.38 15.39 40.51
CA GLY A 917 52.05 16.69 40.37
C GLY A 917 52.50 16.94 38.93
N TYR A 918 52.54 18.22 38.55
CA TYR A 918 52.93 18.71 37.24
C TYR A 918 54.29 18.21 36.81
N TRP A 919 55.28 18.27 37.69
CA TRP A 919 56.67 17.91 37.41
C TRP A 919 56.83 16.46 36.93
N CYS A 920 55.93 15.57 37.34
CA CYS A 920 55.98 14.14 37.09
C CYS A 920 55.47 13.77 35.67
N PRO A 921 56.31 13.25 34.76
CA PRO A 921 55.89 12.89 33.39
C PRO A 921 54.73 11.87 33.29
N PRO A 922 54.72 10.73 34.02
CA PRO A 922 53.59 9.81 33.95
C PRO A 922 52.31 10.38 34.58
N SER A 923 52.42 11.40 35.44
CA SER A 923 51.27 12.13 35.97
C SER A 923 50.56 12.88 34.84
N ARG A 924 51.26 13.75 34.11
CA ARG A 924 50.72 14.50 32.96
C ARG A 924 50.15 13.62 31.85
N ALA A 925 50.64 12.38 31.71
CA ALA A 925 50.10 11.40 30.76
C ALA A 925 48.79 10.74 31.22
N PHE A 926 48.59 10.55 32.54
CA PHE A 926 47.40 9.88 33.08
C PHE A 926 46.21 10.83 33.32
N THR A 927 46.45 12.09 33.70
CA THR A 927 45.37 13.05 33.98
C THR A 927 44.36 13.22 32.85
N PRO A 928 44.76 13.31 31.56
CA PRO A 928 43.81 13.41 30.46
C PRO A 928 42.92 12.17 30.31
N VAL A 929 43.46 10.98 30.61
CA VAL A 929 42.70 9.71 30.64
C VAL A 929 41.68 9.76 31.78
N LEU A 930 42.09 10.19 32.97
CA LEU A 930 41.21 10.36 34.13
C LEU A 930 40.13 11.43 33.91
N LYS A 931 40.46 12.52 33.20
CA LYS A 931 39.52 13.58 32.76
C LYS A 931 38.43 13.02 31.85
N ASN A 932 38.81 12.24 30.84
CA ASN A 932 37.87 11.60 29.92
C ASN A 932 37.02 10.50 30.59
N PHE A 933 37.57 9.80 31.58
CA PHE A 933 36.81 8.87 32.43
C PHE A 933 35.76 9.63 33.26
N TYR A 934 36.17 10.68 33.97
CA TYR A 934 35.32 11.45 34.87
C TYR A 934 34.12 12.07 34.15
N SER A 935 34.30 12.64 32.95
CA SER A 935 33.21 13.22 32.13
C SER A 935 32.15 12.22 31.65
N GLN A 936 32.33 10.92 31.90
CA GLN A 936 31.35 9.87 31.60
C GLN A 936 30.65 9.33 32.86
N VAL A 937 31.06 9.76 34.08
CA VAL A 937 30.63 9.15 35.34
C VAL A 937 30.31 10.14 36.48
N ASP A 938 30.59 11.44 36.31
CA ASP A 938 30.34 12.49 37.31
C ASP A 938 28.86 12.59 37.73
N VAL A 939 27.95 12.55 36.76
CA VAL A 939 26.49 12.49 36.97
C VAL A 939 26.00 11.19 37.62
N HIS A 940 26.85 10.15 37.68
CA HIS A 940 26.53 8.83 38.21
C HIS A 940 27.03 8.58 39.65
N GLY A 941 27.44 9.63 40.36
CA GLY A 941 27.81 9.57 41.78
C GLY A 941 29.26 9.16 42.03
N PHE A 942 30.17 9.54 41.13
CA PHE A 942 31.62 9.51 41.35
C PHE A 942 32.16 10.92 41.56
N GLU A 943 33.19 11.07 42.38
CA GLU A 943 33.90 12.33 42.58
C GLU A 943 35.40 12.13 42.66
N ILE A 944 36.19 13.10 42.24
CA ILE A 944 37.65 13.08 42.43
C ILE A 944 38.05 14.19 43.40
N VAL A 945 38.94 13.85 44.35
CA VAL A 945 39.63 14.81 45.20
C VAL A 945 41.12 14.72 44.90
N TYR A 946 41.64 15.77 44.26
CA TYR A 946 43.04 15.91 43.92
C TYR A 946 43.87 16.42 45.10
N PHE A 947 44.95 15.71 45.42
CA PHE A 947 45.99 16.11 46.35
C PHE A 947 47.28 16.37 45.55
N SER A 948 47.73 17.61 45.56
CA SER A 948 48.95 18.01 44.87
C SER A 948 50.19 17.48 45.59
N GLN A 949 51.18 17.12 44.78
CA GLN A 949 52.54 16.80 45.18
C GLN A 949 53.53 17.73 44.46
N ASP A 950 53.08 18.92 44.07
CA ASP A 950 53.89 19.96 43.45
C ASP A 950 54.71 20.73 44.48
N ASN A 951 55.85 21.28 44.05
CA ASN A 951 56.74 22.03 44.94
C ASN A 951 56.21 23.45 45.19
N THR A 952 55.39 23.97 44.27
CA THR A 952 54.83 25.33 44.32
C THR A 952 53.35 25.37 43.95
N LEU A 953 52.64 26.35 44.52
CA LEU A 953 51.25 26.64 44.16
C LEU A 953 51.08 26.97 42.66
N ALA A 954 52.10 27.58 42.04
CA ALA A 954 52.09 27.92 40.62
C ALA A 954 52.10 26.68 39.71
N GLU A 955 52.92 25.67 40.02
CA GLU A 955 52.92 24.38 39.33
C GLU A 955 51.57 23.67 39.46
N MET A 956 51.00 23.64 40.68
CA MET A 956 49.66 23.06 40.91
C MET A 956 48.57 23.78 40.08
N GLN A 957 48.61 25.11 40.04
CA GLN A 957 47.64 25.91 39.28
C GLN A 957 47.76 25.68 37.77
N LEU A 958 48.99 25.62 37.24
CA LEU A 958 49.25 25.32 35.84
C LEU A 958 48.75 23.92 35.47
N TYR A 959 49.04 22.93 36.31
CA TYR A 959 48.61 21.54 36.09
C TYR A 959 47.10 21.38 36.07
N LEU A 960 46.42 22.04 37.02
CA LEU A 960 44.96 22.10 37.06
C LEU A 960 44.41 22.66 35.75
N GLN A 961 44.94 23.79 35.26
CA GLN A 961 44.48 24.44 34.04
C GLN A 961 44.74 23.59 32.77
N GLU A 962 45.94 23.02 32.64
CA GLU A 962 46.33 22.31 31.40
C GLU A 962 45.72 20.91 31.29
N HIS A 963 45.60 20.18 32.41
CA HIS A 963 45.38 18.72 32.36
C HIS A 963 44.14 18.21 33.11
N HIS A 964 43.59 18.92 34.10
CA HIS A 964 42.55 18.37 34.99
C HIS A 964 41.11 18.47 34.46
N GLY A 965 40.23 17.62 34.98
CA GLY A 965 38.77 17.72 34.82
C GLY A 965 38.12 18.65 35.84
N ASN A 966 36.80 18.84 35.74
CA ASN A 966 36.04 19.68 36.66
C ASN A 966 35.69 18.97 37.99
N TRP A 967 36.72 18.50 38.69
CA TRP A 967 36.60 17.84 39.99
C TRP A 967 37.18 18.72 41.12
N PHE A 968 37.17 18.21 42.35
CA PHE A 968 37.67 18.95 43.51
C PHE A 968 39.18 18.78 43.71
N ASN A 969 39.83 19.79 44.27
CA ASN A 969 41.17 19.70 44.82
C ASN A 969 41.19 20.10 46.30
N ALA A 970 42.09 19.48 47.07
CA ALA A 970 42.45 19.94 48.40
C ALA A 970 43.29 21.23 48.31
N GLU A 971 43.45 21.90 49.45
CA GLU A 971 44.35 23.05 49.59
C GLU A 971 45.82 22.66 49.37
N PHE A 972 46.58 23.52 48.67
CA PHE A 972 48.01 23.34 48.45
C PHE A 972 48.78 23.35 49.79
N GLY A 973 49.74 22.44 49.96
CA GLY A 973 50.50 22.30 51.21
C GLY A 973 49.68 21.80 52.40
N SER A 974 48.50 21.22 52.18
CA SER A 974 47.70 20.63 53.25
C SER A 974 48.32 19.35 53.77
N ASN A 975 48.70 19.34 55.06
CA ASN A 975 49.20 18.17 55.79
C ASN A 975 48.32 16.90 55.63
N LEU A 976 47.02 17.08 55.33
CA LEU A 976 46.10 15.97 55.09
C LEU A 976 46.48 15.12 53.87
N GLY A 977 47.04 15.75 52.82
CA GLY A 977 47.47 15.05 51.61
C GLY A 977 48.60 14.07 51.92
N ASP A 978 49.66 14.55 52.58
CA ASP A 978 50.81 13.73 52.92
C ASP A 978 50.48 12.65 53.97
N LEU A 979 49.60 12.97 54.94
CA LEU A 979 49.10 11.97 55.89
C LEU A 979 48.35 10.84 55.17
N LEU A 980 47.42 11.16 54.26
CA LEU A 980 46.67 10.15 53.50
C LEU A 980 47.57 9.36 52.54
N TYR A 981 48.50 10.03 51.86
CA TYR A 981 49.46 9.40 50.96
C TYR A 981 50.28 8.32 51.70
N ASN A 982 50.81 8.66 52.88
CA ASN A 982 51.56 7.72 53.72
C ASN A 982 50.66 6.63 54.33
N GLN A 983 49.49 6.97 54.87
CA GLN A 983 48.56 6.00 55.49
C GLN A 983 48.00 4.97 54.48
N LEU A 984 47.80 5.38 53.23
CA LEU A 984 47.33 4.51 52.15
C LEU A 984 48.47 3.74 51.46
N GLY A 985 49.72 3.88 51.94
CA GLY A 985 50.88 3.15 51.43
C GLY A 985 51.30 3.54 50.02
N CYS A 986 51.06 4.79 49.62
CA CYS A 986 51.41 5.27 48.28
C CYS A 986 52.93 5.41 48.14
N THR A 987 53.52 4.73 47.15
CA THR A 987 54.98 4.73 46.92
C THR A 987 55.43 5.57 45.73
N GLY A 988 54.50 6.08 44.92
CA GLY A 988 54.79 6.96 43.80
C GLY A 988 53.54 7.62 43.22
N ILE A 989 53.75 8.54 42.28
CA ILE A 989 52.70 9.24 41.54
C ILE A 989 52.80 8.99 40.02
N PRO A 990 51.68 9.04 39.26
CA PRO A 990 50.32 9.24 39.73
C PRO A 990 49.74 7.99 40.40
N THR A 991 48.97 8.21 41.46
CA THR A 991 48.22 7.18 42.19
C THR A 991 46.77 7.63 42.35
N LEU A 992 45.82 6.71 42.14
CA LEU A 992 44.38 6.94 42.29
C LEU A 992 43.80 5.83 43.17
N ILE A 993 43.35 6.20 44.37
CA ILE A 993 42.72 5.28 45.34
C ILE A 993 41.21 5.49 45.31
N ILE A 994 40.44 4.43 45.07
CA ILE A 994 38.99 4.46 45.06
C ILE A 994 38.47 4.11 46.46
N ILE A 995 37.63 4.97 47.03
CA ILE A 995 37.17 4.90 48.42
C ILE A 995 35.67 5.21 48.53
N LYS A 996 34.99 4.61 49.51
CA LYS A 996 33.59 4.89 49.85
C LYS A 996 33.47 6.16 50.73
N PRO A 997 32.29 6.80 50.84
CA PRO A 997 32.06 7.93 51.76
C PRO A 997 32.48 7.63 53.21
N ASN A 998 32.36 6.38 53.65
CA ASN A 998 32.71 5.96 55.01
C ASN A 998 34.23 5.74 55.24
N GLY A 999 35.09 5.94 54.23
CA GLY A 999 36.53 5.69 54.30
C GLY A 999 36.96 4.25 53.99
N THR A 1000 36.07 3.35 53.57
CA THR A 1000 36.47 2.00 53.12
C THR A 1000 37.11 2.06 51.73
N VAL A 1001 38.38 1.66 51.61
CA VAL A 1001 39.08 1.51 50.32
C VAL A 1001 38.43 0.39 49.50
N ILE A 1002 38.06 0.69 48.26
CA ILE A 1002 37.53 -0.25 47.28
C ILE A 1002 38.65 -0.81 46.40
N SER A 1003 39.52 0.07 45.89
CA SER A 1003 40.68 -0.31 45.10
C SER A 1003 41.84 0.67 45.28
N SER A 1004 43.04 0.14 45.49
CA SER A 1004 44.30 0.89 45.42
C SER A 1004 44.87 0.95 44.00
N LYS A 1005 44.26 0.26 43.04
CA LYS A 1005 44.70 0.15 41.63
C LYS A 1005 43.86 1.00 40.67
N GLY A 1006 43.15 2.02 41.17
CA GLY A 1006 42.25 2.85 40.38
C GLY A 1006 42.89 3.43 39.11
N ARG A 1007 44.20 3.71 39.12
CA ARG A 1007 44.95 4.11 37.92
C ARG A 1007 44.96 3.03 36.83
N GLU A 1008 45.30 1.78 37.18
CA GLU A 1008 45.33 0.66 36.24
C GLU A 1008 43.93 0.36 35.72
N GLU A 1009 42.95 0.34 36.62
CA GLU A 1009 41.54 0.08 36.31
C GLU A 1009 40.97 1.13 35.36
N VAL A 1010 41.20 2.43 35.60
CA VAL A 1010 40.78 3.52 34.69
C VAL A 1010 41.53 3.46 33.35
N THR A 1011 42.84 3.17 33.36
CA THR A 1011 43.64 3.13 32.11
C THR A 1011 43.22 1.97 31.20
N ASN A 1012 42.85 0.83 31.78
CA ASN A 1012 42.38 -0.36 31.07
C ASN A 1012 40.85 -0.39 30.87
N CYS A 1013 40.13 0.67 31.24
CA CYS A 1013 38.68 0.71 31.23
C CYS A 1013 38.13 0.90 29.80
N THR A 1014 37.31 -0.04 29.33
CA THR A 1014 36.54 0.08 28.08
C THR A 1014 35.10 0.57 28.31
N ASN A 1015 34.59 0.53 29.53
CA ASN A 1015 33.24 1.00 29.90
C ASN A 1015 33.25 1.65 31.30
N PRO A 1016 33.37 2.99 31.39
CA PRO A 1016 33.48 3.72 32.65
C PRO A 1016 32.30 3.53 33.61
N ILE A 1017 31.07 3.45 33.09
CA ILE A 1017 29.86 3.29 33.90
C ILE A 1017 29.86 1.90 34.57
N ALA A 1018 30.18 0.85 33.82
CA ALA A 1018 30.28 -0.50 34.37
C ALA A 1018 31.37 -0.63 35.44
N LEU A 1019 32.52 0.03 35.27
CA LEU A 1019 33.58 0.07 36.27
C LEU A 1019 33.15 0.81 37.55
N LEU A 1020 32.44 1.93 37.43
CA LEU A 1020 31.88 2.62 38.58
C LEU A 1020 30.85 1.75 39.33
N ASP A 1021 30.01 1.00 38.62
CA ASP A 1021 29.03 0.12 39.26
C ASP A 1021 29.68 -1.08 39.97
N ILE A 1022 30.81 -1.60 39.44
CA ILE A 1022 31.68 -2.55 40.16
C ILE A 1022 32.16 -1.93 41.47
N TRP A 1023 32.70 -0.71 41.44
CA TRP A 1023 33.17 0.00 42.65
C TRP A 1023 32.05 0.24 43.68
N LYS A 1024 30.85 0.65 43.24
CA LYS A 1024 29.67 0.78 44.11
C LYS A 1024 29.29 -0.55 44.75
N SER A 1025 29.32 -1.64 43.98
CA SER A 1025 28.97 -2.98 44.47
C SER A 1025 29.93 -3.54 45.52
N GLY A 1026 31.16 -3.00 45.60
CA GLY A 1026 32.17 -3.41 46.56
C GLY A 1026 32.82 -4.78 46.29
N ARG A 1027 32.60 -5.37 45.11
CA ARG A 1027 33.36 -6.54 44.66
C ARG A 1027 34.67 -6.07 44.04
N GLY A 1028 35.77 -6.22 44.78
CA GLY A 1028 37.11 -6.09 44.19
C GLY A 1028 37.34 -7.16 43.13
N TRP A 1029 38.20 -6.86 42.15
CA TRP A 1029 38.67 -7.85 41.18
C TRP A 1029 39.50 -8.92 41.93
N LEU A 1030 39.08 -10.18 41.81
CA LEU A 1030 39.83 -11.38 42.18
C LEU A 1030 40.32 -12.07 40.90
#